data_AF-A0AAJ3V8E9-F1
#
_entry.id   AF-A0AAJ3V8E9-F1
#
_cell.length_a   1.000
_cell.length_b   1.000
_cell.length_c   1.000
_cell.angle_alpha   90.00
_cell.angle_beta   90.00
_cell.angle_gamma   90.00
#
_symmetry.space_group_name_H-M   'P 1'
#
loop_
_entity.id
_entity.type
_entity.pdbx_description
1 polymer ?
#
loop_
_entity_poly.entity_id
_entity_poly.type
_entity_poly.pdbx_seq_one_letter_code
_entity_poly.pdbx_strand_id
1 'polypeptide(L)'
;MKQNYFLKKWSILSLLLTLFVGNAMAQTQIPPENAPLIKMTVAKNKKVFVKFAANKDNTLIWLNNGGDGFQQVTINSTMGAALSFTSTSGAMYVYGNVTKMDCSKQFAKITAIDASKNKLIEEITAEKCHLAALDLSANTNIKKLKCGYNNITSLKLAPNSELQEIDLNSNKELAEVDFSDQTKLEKVSVNECRALTTMVFKNNPALKFLYMNGTGMQKLDISALSALEQFGGYGSKLMAAKFPENAKNLSVVSLQSNLLDACALDDIFRALPTMKATEPNLGIEDNKGTATCNTKIAKDKGWIPDAEGDGTGCATPIVPPADAPVITLMVASNLDIKVKLAAKRDNTKIWVKEGNAEFKEKIINSFLEPGDAPVYKAIDATTIQFYGDITQIECKFNGKRFNAVDLSKNPLLEVVDVSHNALETLDLSANAKLKVLKSGLNILKAVKFAANSDLEEVELNDNISLAAIDLSAQSKLNTLNVSGCQALSTLKYEMSDAIQWLDVSETNLQKLDVEYLSELLNLNAHNAKLTALKLPRSFAKLDAVNVSHNSLDACELNKLYRTLPTVKHSTNRLVINGNPETTISYTKIATDKGWKVDVEGDGTGCENPTSIEATEAAGISIDYNAATRKVTVRRAKANAKVLLYATNGTKIADARTNAEGTCTIALDNVANGCYILVVNGVNRSFVVK
;
A
#
# COMPACT_ATOMS: atom_id res chain seq x y z
N MET A 1 -67.75 -18.84 -83.83
CA MET A 1 -67.56 -19.97 -82.88
C MET A 1 -66.55 -20.92 -83.50
N LYS A 2 -65.34 -21.18 -83.00
CA LYS A 2 -64.59 -20.69 -81.83
C LYS A 2 -63.10 -20.55 -82.24
N GLN A 3 -62.61 -19.31 -82.07
CA GLN A 3 -61.25 -18.74 -81.88
C GLN A 3 -59.99 -19.54 -82.29
N ASN A 4 -59.13 -19.06 -83.21
CA ASN A 4 -58.23 -17.86 -83.20
C ASN A 4 -56.91 -18.12 -82.41
N TYR A 5 -55.67 -17.80 -82.81
CA TYR A 5 -55.06 -17.12 -83.97
C TYR A 5 -53.50 -17.11 -83.82
N PHE A 6 -52.79 -16.70 -84.89
CA PHE A 6 -51.37 -16.21 -85.02
C PHE A 6 -50.19 -17.22 -84.82
N LEU A 7 -49.36 -17.61 -85.83
CA LEU A 7 -48.51 -16.91 -86.82
C LEU A 7 -47.43 -16.02 -86.12
N LYS A 8 -46.15 -15.89 -86.51
CA LYS A 8 -45.35 -16.22 -87.70
C LYS A 8 -43.90 -15.75 -87.41
N LYS A 9 -42.90 -16.40 -88.05
CA LYS A 9 -41.71 -15.84 -88.78
C LYS A 9 -40.71 -14.94 -88.04
N TRP A 10 -39.41 -14.83 -88.38
CA TRP A 10 -38.43 -15.53 -89.23
C TRP A 10 -37.08 -14.79 -89.02
N SER A 11 -35.99 -15.55 -88.89
CA SER A 11 -34.74 -15.47 -89.68
C SER A 11 -33.93 -14.15 -89.85
N ILE A 12 -32.59 -14.32 -89.75
CA ILE A 12 -31.46 -13.80 -90.58
C ILE A 12 -30.45 -12.81 -89.93
N LEU A 13 -29.15 -13.15 -90.16
CA LEU A 13 -27.87 -12.37 -90.10
C LEU A 13 -27.27 -12.08 -88.70
N SER A 14 -25.97 -12.32 -88.39
CA SER A 14 -24.75 -12.18 -89.20
C SER A 14 -23.49 -12.84 -88.56
N LEU A 15 -22.52 -13.25 -89.42
CA LEU A 15 -21.03 -13.26 -89.37
C LEU A 15 -20.30 -12.96 -88.01
N LEU A 16 -19.12 -13.48 -87.58
CA LEU A 16 -17.85 -14.01 -88.13
C LEU A 16 -17.04 -14.68 -86.95
N LEU A 17 -16.31 -15.81 -87.09
CA LEU A 17 -14.83 -15.94 -87.31
C LEU A 17 -13.96 -15.35 -86.15
N THR A 18 -12.98 -15.99 -85.45
CA THR A 18 -12.20 -17.24 -85.57
C THR A 18 -11.18 -17.41 -84.41
N LEU A 19 -10.66 -18.64 -84.23
CA LEU A 19 -9.29 -19.08 -83.81
C LEU A 19 -8.82 -18.74 -82.38
N PHE A 20 -8.41 -19.68 -81.53
CA PHE A 20 -7.45 -20.77 -81.76
C PHE A 20 -7.91 -22.10 -81.15
N VAL A 21 -8.03 -23.14 -81.98
CA VAL A 21 -7.75 -24.51 -81.55
C VAL A 21 -6.39 -24.84 -82.11
N GLY A 22 -5.34 -24.51 -81.35
CA GLY A 22 -4.06 -25.17 -81.49
C GLY A 22 -4.17 -26.48 -80.71
N ASN A 23 -4.27 -27.61 -81.42
CA ASN A 23 -3.94 -28.92 -80.89
C ASN A 23 -2.46 -28.88 -80.47
N ALA A 24 -2.19 -28.52 -79.22
CA ALA A 24 -1.04 -28.98 -78.48
C ALA A 24 -1.59 -30.00 -77.49
N MET A 25 -1.02 -31.21 -77.49
CA MET A 25 -1.34 -32.28 -76.55
C MET A 25 -1.60 -31.69 -75.16
N ALA A 26 -2.81 -31.87 -74.63
CA ALA A 26 -3.12 -31.49 -73.26
C ALA A 26 -2.32 -32.40 -72.33
N GLN A 27 -1.05 -32.05 -72.09
CA GLN A 27 -0.39 -32.42 -70.85
C GLN A 27 -1.27 -31.82 -69.77
N THR A 28 -2.02 -32.68 -69.09
CA THR A 28 -2.69 -32.40 -67.83
C THR A 28 -1.61 -31.85 -66.89
N GLN A 29 -1.48 -30.53 -66.80
CA GLN A 29 -0.52 -29.89 -65.91
C GLN A 29 -1.02 -30.09 -64.48
N ILE A 30 -0.54 -31.15 -63.86
CA ILE A 30 -0.76 -31.52 -62.46
C ILE A 30 -0.21 -30.38 -61.57
N PRO A 31 -0.84 -30.04 -60.43
CA PRO A 31 -0.29 -29.06 -59.50
C PRO A 31 1.15 -29.40 -59.07
N PRO A 32 1.98 -28.40 -58.74
CA PRO A 32 3.33 -28.61 -58.25
C PRO A 32 3.37 -29.56 -57.04
N GLU A 33 4.44 -30.36 -56.96
CA GLU A 33 4.69 -31.21 -55.80
C GLU A 33 4.77 -30.34 -54.54
N ASN A 34 3.91 -30.62 -53.56
CA ASN A 34 3.72 -29.84 -52.33
C ASN A 34 2.99 -28.48 -52.46
N ALA A 35 2.25 -28.24 -53.54
CA ALA A 35 1.38 -27.07 -53.63
C ALA A 35 0.42 -26.99 -52.42
N PRO A 36 0.26 -25.81 -51.78
CA PRO A 36 -0.67 -25.64 -50.66
C PRO A 36 -2.07 -26.09 -51.03
N LEU A 37 -2.73 -26.80 -50.12
CA LEU A 37 -4.01 -27.46 -50.42
C LEU A 37 -5.12 -26.99 -49.47
N ILE A 38 -6.25 -26.63 -50.06
CA ILE A 38 -7.53 -26.49 -49.38
C ILE A 38 -8.47 -27.58 -49.93
N LYS A 39 -9.03 -28.39 -49.04
CA LYS A 39 -10.05 -29.38 -49.36
C LYS A 39 -11.40 -28.89 -48.83
N MET A 40 -12.44 -28.98 -49.66
CA MET A 40 -13.82 -28.74 -49.27
C MET A 40 -14.63 -30.02 -49.42
N THR A 41 -15.42 -30.38 -48.42
CA THR A 41 -16.44 -31.43 -48.55
C THR A 41 -17.66 -30.81 -49.19
N VAL A 42 -18.00 -31.27 -50.40
CA VAL A 42 -19.06 -30.69 -51.23
C VAL A 42 -20.05 -31.77 -51.63
N ALA A 43 -21.34 -31.58 -51.33
CA ALA A 43 -22.38 -32.54 -51.67
C ALA A 43 -22.30 -32.97 -53.15
N LYS A 44 -22.35 -34.29 -53.39
CA LYS A 44 -22.17 -34.87 -54.73
C LYS A 44 -23.17 -34.27 -55.72
N ASN A 45 -22.70 -33.96 -56.93
CA ASN A 45 -23.43 -33.34 -58.04
C ASN A 45 -24.01 -31.95 -57.72
N LYS A 46 -23.57 -31.28 -56.65
CA LYS A 46 -24.00 -29.91 -56.35
C LYS A 46 -23.02 -28.90 -56.92
N LYS A 47 -23.61 -27.85 -57.51
CA LYS A 47 -22.88 -26.67 -57.99
C LYS A 47 -22.69 -25.66 -56.86
N VAL A 48 -21.44 -25.31 -56.59
CA VAL A 48 -20.99 -24.33 -55.59
C VAL A 48 -20.28 -23.16 -56.26
N PHE A 49 -20.21 -22.04 -55.54
CA PHE A 49 -19.57 -20.82 -56.00
C PHE A 49 -18.55 -20.37 -54.97
N VAL A 50 -17.27 -20.32 -55.32
CA VAL A 50 -16.20 -19.98 -54.37
C VAL A 50 -15.31 -18.92 -55.00
N LYS A 51 -14.99 -17.88 -54.23
CA LYS A 51 -14.03 -16.84 -54.62
C LYS A 51 -12.71 -17.09 -53.91
N PHE A 52 -11.62 -16.71 -54.58
CA PHE A 52 -10.27 -16.82 -54.04
C PHE A 52 -9.49 -15.54 -54.29
N ALA A 53 -8.51 -15.29 -53.42
CA ALA A 53 -7.43 -14.34 -53.63
C ALA A 53 -6.09 -14.97 -53.21
N ALA A 54 -5.00 -14.47 -53.79
CA ALA A 54 -3.64 -14.87 -53.48
C ALA A 54 -2.84 -13.72 -52.84
N ASN A 55 -1.56 -13.93 -52.57
CA ASN A 55 -0.64 -12.89 -52.12
C ASN A 55 -0.13 -11.99 -53.25
N LYS A 56 -0.26 -12.41 -54.51
CA LYS A 56 0.21 -11.67 -55.70
C LYS A 56 -0.80 -11.77 -56.83
N ASP A 57 -0.90 -10.70 -57.63
CA ASP A 57 -1.63 -10.73 -58.88
C ASP A 57 -1.11 -11.80 -59.84
N ASN A 58 -2.02 -12.31 -60.66
CA ASN A 58 -1.74 -13.36 -61.63
C ASN A 58 -1.20 -14.68 -61.03
N THR A 59 -1.62 -15.03 -59.81
CA THR A 59 -1.26 -16.30 -59.17
C THR A 59 -2.04 -17.45 -59.79
N LEU A 60 -1.34 -18.46 -60.28
CA LEU A 60 -1.93 -19.67 -60.82
C LEU A 60 -2.38 -20.63 -59.70
N ILE A 61 -3.60 -21.14 -59.80
CA ILE A 61 -4.15 -22.19 -58.93
C ILE A 61 -4.72 -23.33 -59.77
N TRP A 62 -4.77 -24.53 -59.19
CA TRP A 62 -5.37 -25.72 -59.80
C TRP A 62 -6.58 -26.16 -59.01
N LEU A 63 -7.68 -26.37 -59.73
CA LEU A 63 -8.97 -26.71 -59.17
C LEU A 63 -9.32 -28.14 -59.61
N ASN A 64 -9.66 -29.00 -58.66
CA ASN A 64 -10.11 -30.36 -58.92
C ASN A 64 -11.48 -30.55 -58.26
N ASN A 65 -12.47 -30.94 -59.06
CA ASN A 65 -13.86 -31.09 -58.63
C ASN A 65 -14.20 -32.48 -58.07
N GLY A 66 -13.18 -33.30 -57.82
CA GLY A 66 -13.29 -34.65 -57.29
C GLY A 66 -13.06 -35.78 -58.31
N GLY A 67 -12.76 -35.44 -59.58
CA GLY A 67 -12.39 -36.40 -60.64
C GLY A 67 -10.89 -36.39 -60.96
N ASP A 68 -10.53 -37.00 -62.09
CA ASP A 68 -9.12 -37.22 -62.48
C ASP A 68 -8.42 -35.98 -63.09
N GLY A 69 -9.17 -34.91 -63.38
CA GLY A 69 -8.69 -33.72 -64.07
C GLY A 69 -8.50 -32.49 -63.18
N PHE A 70 -7.64 -31.56 -63.63
CA PHE A 70 -7.42 -30.26 -63.02
C PHE A 70 -7.78 -29.13 -63.98
N GLN A 71 -8.43 -28.09 -63.46
CA GLN A 71 -8.64 -26.82 -64.15
C GLN A 71 -7.71 -25.77 -63.58
N GLN A 72 -6.89 -25.16 -64.43
CA GLN A 72 -6.06 -24.02 -64.06
C GLN A 72 -6.86 -22.72 -64.14
N VAL A 73 -6.72 -21.89 -63.12
CA VAL A 73 -7.31 -20.55 -63.08
C VAL A 73 -6.29 -19.60 -62.48
N THR A 74 -6.24 -18.38 -63.02
CA THR A 74 -5.43 -17.30 -62.49
C THR A 74 -6.27 -16.45 -61.53
N ILE A 75 -5.78 -16.24 -60.31
CA ILE A 75 -6.40 -15.38 -59.29
C ILE A 75 -5.47 -14.22 -58.94
N ASN A 76 -6.03 -13.15 -58.36
CA ASN A 76 -5.31 -11.92 -58.07
C ASN A 76 -5.11 -11.69 -56.57
N SER A 77 -4.40 -10.62 -56.19
CA SER A 77 -4.23 -10.27 -54.77
C SER A 77 -5.50 -9.70 -54.14
N THR A 78 -6.47 -9.29 -54.97
CA THR A 78 -7.83 -8.90 -54.55
C THR A 78 -8.81 -10.03 -54.78
N MET A 79 -9.92 -10.04 -54.01
CA MET A 79 -10.93 -11.08 -54.11
C MET A 79 -11.56 -11.10 -55.51
N GLY A 80 -11.38 -12.20 -56.23
CA GLY A 80 -11.86 -12.36 -57.59
C GLY A 80 -13.37 -12.62 -57.72
N ALA A 81 -13.81 -12.79 -58.97
CA ALA A 81 -15.15 -13.27 -59.26
C ALA A 81 -15.37 -14.71 -58.74
N ALA A 82 -16.64 -15.07 -58.49
CA ALA A 82 -16.96 -16.40 -58.01
C ALA A 82 -16.70 -17.46 -59.10
N LEU A 83 -15.84 -18.42 -58.79
CA LEU A 83 -15.61 -19.58 -59.61
C LEU A 83 -16.68 -20.62 -59.30
N SER A 84 -17.26 -21.23 -60.33
CA SER A 84 -18.34 -22.19 -60.17
C SER A 84 -17.86 -23.60 -60.40
N PHE A 85 -18.22 -24.52 -59.50
CA PHE A 85 -17.75 -25.90 -59.52
C PHE A 85 -18.91 -26.86 -59.31
N THR A 86 -18.90 -28.02 -59.98
CA THR A 86 -19.83 -29.11 -59.70
C THR A 86 -19.06 -30.32 -59.18
N SER A 87 -19.33 -30.75 -57.93
CA SER A 87 -18.65 -31.87 -57.26
C SER A 87 -19.00 -33.20 -57.93
N THR A 88 -18.01 -34.02 -58.29
CA THR A 88 -18.26 -35.36 -58.87
C THR A 88 -18.18 -36.46 -57.82
N SER A 89 -17.36 -36.30 -56.78
CA SER A 89 -17.06 -37.35 -55.80
C SER A 89 -17.40 -37.01 -54.35
N GLY A 90 -17.98 -35.85 -54.09
CA GLY A 90 -18.27 -35.42 -52.71
C GLY A 90 -17.21 -34.50 -52.10
N ALA A 91 -16.16 -34.16 -52.85
CA ALA A 91 -15.07 -33.30 -52.41
C ALA A 91 -14.55 -32.42 -53.56
N MET A 92 -13.96 -31.29 -53.20
CA MET A 92 -13.24 -30.40 -54.11
C MET A 92 -11.90 -30.03 -53.50
N TYR A 93 -10.90 -29.83 -54.37
CA TYR A 93 -9.53 -29.54 -53.98
C TYR A 93 -9.05 -28.30 -54.72
N VAL A 94 -8.39 -27.40 -53.99
CA VAL A 94 -7.78 -26.17 -54.51
C VAL A 94 -6.32 -26.20 -54.15
N TYR A 95 -5.46 -26.27 -55.17
CA TYR A 95 -4.02 -26.27 -55.02
C TYR A 95 -3.43 -24.93 -55.45
N GLY A 96 -2.53 -24.38 -54.63
CA GLY A 96 -1.80 -23.15 -54.93
C GLY A 96 -1.84 -22.14 -53.79
N ASN A 97 -1.17 -21.00 -53.99
CA ASN A 97 -0.92 -19.99 -52.95
C ASN A 97 -2.14 -19.10 -52.68
N VAL A 98 -3.25 -19.71 -52.27
CA VAL A 98 -4.47 -19.03 -51.86
C VAL A 98 -4.28 -18.46 -50.46
N THR A 99 -4.53 -17.16 -50.29
CA THR A 99 -4.48 -16.46 -49.00
C THR A 99 -5.87 -16.04 -48.51
N LYS A 100 -6.88 -15.96 -49.38
CA LYS A 100 -8.26 -15.66 -48.98
C LYS A 100 -9.24 -16.56 -49.72
N MET A 101 -10.27 -17.03 -49.04
CA MET A 101 -11.41 -17.68 -49.69
C MET A 101 -12.75 -17.16 -49.16
N ASP A 102 -13.71 -17.01 -50.07
CA ASP A 102 -15.12 -16.78 -49.74
C ASP A 102 -15.96 -17.87 -50.39
N CYS A 103 -16.48 -18.75 -49.54
CA CYS A 103 -17.41 -19.80 -49.91
C CYS A 103 -18.76 -19.60 -49.24
N SER A 104 -19.20 -18.37 -48.99
CA SER A 104 -20.44 -18.10 -48.27
C SER A 104 -21.69 -18.48 -49.08
N LYS A 105 -22.84 -18.59 -48.40
CA LYS A 105 -24.18 -18.81 -48.99
C LYS A 105 -24.28 -20.11 -49.82
N GLN A 106 -23.67 -21.19 -49.34
CA GLN A 106 -23.71 -22.49 -50.02
C GLN A 106 -24.89 -23.35 -49.58
N PHE A 107 -25.58 -23.01 -48.48
CA PHE A 107 -26.82 -23.67 -48.04
C PHE A 107 -26.73 -25.21 -48.04
N ALA A 108 -25.80 -25.77 -47.25
CA ALA A 108 -25.52 -27.21 -47.11
C ALA A 108 -24.75 -27.86 -48.25
N LYS A 109 -24.40 -27.12 -49.30
CA LYS A 109 -23.59 -27.70 -50.38
C LYS A 109 -22.13 -27.88 -49.98
N ILE A 110 -21.60 -27.09 -49.05
CA ILE A 110 -20.25 -27.21 -48.48
C ILE A 110 -20.38 -27.43 -46.99
N THR A 111 -19.99 -28.60 -46.48
CA THR A 111 -20.22 -28.99 -45.07
C THR A 111 -18.95 -29.12 -44.24
N ALA A 112 -17.78 -29.12 -44.88
CA ALA A 112 -16.49 -29.06 -44.20
C ALA A 112 -15.44 -28.36 -45.05
N ILE A 113 -14.49 -27.69 -44.38
CA ILE A 113 -13.32 -27.06 -44.97
C ILE A 113 -12.11 -27.59 -44.21
N ASP A 114 -11.13 -28.11 -44.94
CA ASP A 114 -9.83 -28.51 -44.42
C ASP A 114 -8.75 -27.70 -45.15
N ALA A 115 -8.23 -26.70 -44.45
CA ALA A 115 -7.14 -25.86 -44.90
C ALA A 115 -5.81 -26.22 -44.20
N SER A 116 -5.72 -27.36 -43.52
CA SER A 116 -4.57 -27.74 -42.69
C SER A 116 -3.24 -27.77 -43.47
N LYS A 117 -3.33 -28.05 -44.78
CA LYS A 117 -2.22 -28.08 -45.75
C LYS A 117 -2.01 -26.76 -46.51
N ASN A 118 -2.73 -25.70 -46.17
CA ASN A 118 -2.48 -24.35 -46.66
C ASN A 118 -2.14 -23.42 -45.50
N LYS A 119 -0.85 -23.25 -45.23
CA LYS A 119 -0.33 -22.36 -44.18
C LYS A 119 -0.40 -20.88 -44.54
N LEU A 120 -0.74 -20.54 -45.79
CA LEU A 120 -0.77 -19.16 -46.30
C LEU A 120 -2.15 -18.51 -46.14
N ILE A 121 -3.18 -19.26 -45.75
CA ILE A 121 -4.53 -18.71 -45.61
C ILE A 121 -4.56 -17.66 -44.48
N GLU A 122 -5.02 -16.46 -44.83
CA GLU A 122 -5.16 -15.31 -43.95
C GLU A 122 -6.63 -14.97 -43.66
N GLU A 123 -7.53 -15.31 -44.59
CA GLU A 123 -8.96 -14.98 -44.47
C GLU A 123 -9.84 -16.13 -44.98
N ILE A 124 -10.77 -16.57 -44.15
CA ILE A 124 -11.83 -17.53 -44.52
C ILE A 124 -13.18 -16.87 -44.25
N THR A 125 -13.99 -16.71 -45.30
CA THR A 125 -15.41 -16.35 -45.19
C THR A 125 -16.25 -17.55 -45.63
N ALA A 126 -16.97 -18.15 -44.70
CA ALA A 126 -17.79 -19.35 -44.89
C ALA A 126 -19.15 -19.21 -44.21
N GLU A 127 -19.82 -18.07 -44.38
CA GLU A 127 -21.13 -17.83 -43.79
C GLU A 127 -22.21 -18.68 -44.47
N LYS A 128 -23.19 -19.20 -43.71
CA LYS A 128 -24.34 -19.95 -44.28
C LYS A 128 -23.93 -21.17 -45.11
N CYS A 129 -23.00 -21.98 -44.58
CA CYS A 129 -22.53 -23.22 -45.22
C CYS A 129 -23.11 -24.50 -44.59
N HIS A 130 -23.55 -24.45 -43.33
CA HIS A 130 -23.84 -25.59 -42.45
C HIS A 130 -22.57 -26.38 -42.06
N LEU A 131 -21.48 -25.68 -41.77
CA LEU A 131 -20.29 -26.29 -41.18
C LEU A 131 -20.64 -26.83 -39.77
N ALA A 132 -20.29 -28.08 -39.50
CA ALA A 132 -20.49 -28.71 -38.18
C ALA A 132 -19.28 -28.54 -37.25
N ALA A 133 -18.08 -28.42 -37.82
CA ALA A 133 -16.84 -28.19 -37.10
C ALA A 133 -15.85 -27.45 -38.01
N LEU A 134 -14.89 -26.77 -37.40
CA LEU A 134 -13.82 -26.09 -38.13
C LEU A 134 -12.51 -26.19 -37.34
N ASP A 135 -11.52 -26.87 -37.91
CA ASP A 135 -10.19 -27.01 -37.32
C ASP A 135 -9.18 -26.16 -38.10
N LEU A 136 -8.70 -25.10 -37.44
CA LEU A 136 -7.70 -24.16 -37.94
C LEU A 136 -6.46 -24.15 -37.04
N SER A 137 -6.27 -25.19 -36.22
CA SER A 137 -5.09 -25.35 -35.34
C SER A 137 -3.77 -25.30 -36.11
N ALA A 138 -3.81 -25.61 -37.40
CA ALA A 138 -2.66 -25.65 -38.29
C ALA A 138 -2.44 -24.31 -39.05
N ASN A 139 -3.32 -23.32 -38.93
CA ASN A 139 -3.37 -22.13 -39.78
C ASN A 139 -3.00 -20.85 -39.00
N THR A 140 -1.72 -20.70 -38.67
CA THR A 140 -1.20 -19.61 -37.83
C THR A 140 -1.34 -18.20 -38.43
N ASN A 141 -1.44 -18.08 -39.76
CA ASN A 141 -1.52 -16.80 -40.46
C ASN A 141 -2.94 -16.23 -40.61
N ILE A 142 -3.97 -16.90 -40.08
CA ILE A 142 -5.35 -16.39 -40.17
C ILE A 142 -5.46 -15.09 -39.38
N LYS A 143 -5.91 -14.04 -40.09
CA LYS A 143 -6.20 -12.70 -39.57
C LYS A 143 -7.69 -12.47 -39.38
N LYS A 144 -8.52 -13.04 -40.28
CA LYS A 144 -9.97 -12.83 -40.28
C LYS A 144 -10.72 -14.13 -40.52
N LEU A 145 -11.69 -14.41 -39.67
CA LEU A 145 -12.54 -15.59 -39.77
C LEU A 145 -14.02 -15.20 -39.69
N LYS A 146 -14.78 -15.44 -40.76
CA LYS A 146 -16.21 -15.16 -40.83
C LYS A 146 -16.98 -16.44 -41.10
N CYS A 147 -17.49 -17.05 -40.04
CA CYS A 147 -18.18 -18.34 -40.08
C CYS A 147 -19.57 -18.27 -39.43
N GLY A 148 -20.23 -17.12 -39.52
CA GLY A 148 -21.59 -16.94 -39.02
C GLY A 148 -22.62 -17.80 -39.75
N TYR A 149 -23.74 -18.06 -39.07
CA TYR A 149 -24.89 -18.84 -39.55
C TYR A 149 -24.50 -20.27 -39.98
N ASN A 150 -23.77 -20.99 -39.13
CA ASN A 150 -23.43 -22.40 -39.30
C ASN A 150 -23.92 -23.23 -38.10
N ASN A 151 -23.51 -24.50 -38.03
CA ASN A 151 -23.83 -25.45 -36.96
C ASN A 151 -22.54 -25.87 -36.24
N ILE A 152 -21.59 -24.95 -36.07
CA ILE A 152 -20.29 -25.27 -35.51
C ILE A 152 -20.47 -25.66 -34.04
N THR A 153 -20.11 -26.89 -33.70
CA THR A 153 -20.03 -27.38 -32.32
C THR A 153 -18.60 -27.37 -31.79
N SER A 154 -17.60 -27.44 -32.68
CA SER A 154 -16.19 -27.42 -32.34
C SER A 154 -15.41 -26.50 -33.28
N LEU A 155 -14.75 -25.51 -32.69
CA LEU A 155 -13.80 -24.62 -33.35
C LEU A 155 -12.43 -24.79 -32.69
N LYS A 156 -11.40 -25.09 -33.48
CA LYS A 156 -10.01 -25.09 -33.01
C LYS A 156 -9.23 -24.01 -33.72
N LEU A 157 -8.54 -23.19 -32.95
CA LEU A 157 -7.69 -22.10 -33.45
C LEU A 157 -6.22 -22.43 -33.20
N ALA A 158 -5.35 -21.96 -34.07
CA ALA A 158 -3.91 -22.06 -33.84
C ALA A 158 -3.50 -21.17 -32.65
N PRO A 159 -2.60 -21.63 -31.77
CA PRO A 159 -2.02 -20.78 -30.73
C PRO A 159 -1.20 -19.65 -31.38
N ASN A 160 -1.21 -18.46 -30.76
CA ASN A 160 -0.50 -17.27 -31.25
C ASN A 160 -0.82 -16.91 -32.72
N SER A 161 -2.05 -17.18 -33.16
CA SER A 161 -2.46 -16.81 -34.51
C SER A 161 -2.46 -15.30 -34.69
N GLU A 162 -2.30 -14.85 -35.94
CA GLU A 162 -2.45 -13.44 -36.35
C GLU A 162 -3.92 -12.96 -36.30
N LEU A 163 -4.81 -13.68 -35.61
CA LEU A 163 -6.26 -13.47 -35.66
C LEU A 163 -6.63 -12.14 -35.01
N GLN A 164 -7.26 -11.28 -35.80
CA GLN A 164 -7.71 -9.93 -35.42
C GLN A 164 -9.24 -9.85 -35.33
N GLU A 165 -9.96 -10.54 -36.20
CA GLU A 165 -11.42 -10.49 -36.26
C GLU A 165 -12.01 -11.89 -36.42
N ILE A 166 -12.96 -12.22 -35.54
CA ILE A 166 -13.74 -13.45 -35.62
C ILE A 166 -15.24 -13.17 -35.54
N ASP A 167 -15.99 -13.73 -36.49
CA ASP A 167 -17.45 -13.74 -36.50
C ASP A 167 -17.96 -15.19 -36.54
N LEU A 168 -18.60 -15.61 -35.45
CA LEU A 168 -19.26 -16.89 -35.28
C LEU A 168 -20.76 -16.72 -35.02
N ASN A 169 -21.34 -15.56 -35.37
CA ASN A 169 -22.74 -15.27 -35.10
C ASN A 169 -23.67 -16.41 -35.53
N SER A 170 -24.70 -16.72 -34.76
CA SER A 170 -25.72 -17.74 -35.06
C SER A 170 -25.19 -19.18 -35.21
N ASN A 171 -24.06 -19.52 -34.58
CA ASN A 171 -23.68 -20.92 -34.34
C ASN A 171 -24.35 -21.42 -33.06
N LYS A 172 -25.62 -21.80 -33.19
CA LYS A 172 -26.52 -22.04 -32.04
C LYS A 172 -26.09 -23.19 -31.13
N GLU A 173 -25.30 -24.13 -31.66
CA GLU A 173 -24.83 -25.34 -30.96
C GLU A 173 -23.40 -25.18 -30.40
N LEU A 174 -22.75 -24.03 -30.61
CA LEU A 174 -21.41 -23.75 -30.08
C LEU A 174 -21.49 -23.58 -28.55
N ALA A 175 -20.87 -24.50 -27.80
CA ALA A 175 -20.96 -24.53 -26.34
C ALA A 175 -19.81 -23.79 -25.64
N GLU A 176 -18.62 -23.80 -26.26
CA GLU A 176 -17.40 -23.24 -25.70
C GLU A 176 -16.49 -22.66 -26.78
N VAL A 177 -15.75 -21.60 -26.42
CA VAL A 177 -14.64 -21.07 -27.22
C VAL A 177 -13.53 -20.58 -26.30
N ASP A 178 -12.29 -20.91 -26.63
CA ASP A 178 -11.11 -20.44 -25.92
C ASP A 178 -10.34 -19.44 -26.80
N PHE A 179 -10.15 -18.22 -26.29
CA PHE A 179 -9.39 -17.15 -26.93
C PHE A 179 -8.05 -16.87 -26.23
N SER A 180 -7.61 -17.71 -25.30
CA SER A 180 -6.48 -17.43 -24.39
C SER A 180 -5.16 -17.09 -25.09
N ASP A 181 -4.93 -17.63 -26.30
CA ASP A 181 -3.69 -17.47 -27.06
C ASP A 181 -3.80 -16.46 -28.23
N GLN A 182 -4.94 -15.79 -28.38
CA GLN A 182 -5.19 -14.85 -29.48
C GLN A 182 -4.89 -13.40 -29.07
N THR A 183 -3.60 -13.11 -28.89
CA THR A 183 -3.10 -11.83 -28.36
C THR A 183 -3.38 -10.61 -29.26
N LYS A 184 -3.59 -10.84 -30.57
CA LYS A 184 -3.87 -9.81 -31.59
C LYS A 184 -5.37 -9.61 -31.86
N LEU A 185 -6.24 -10.30 -31.13
CA LEU A 185 -7.68 -10.27 -31.36
C LEU A 185 -8.25 -8.90 -31.00
N GLU A 186 -8.85 -8.22 -31.98
CA GLU A 186 -9.45 -6.88 -31.83
C GLU A 186 -10.98 -6.93 -31.78
N LYS A 187 -11.60 -7.94 -32.40
CA LYS A 187 -13.06 -8.07 -32.50
C LYS A 187 -13.54 -9.51 -32.44
N VAL A 188 -14.53 -9.74 -31.57
CA VAL A 188 -15.25 -11.02 -31.41
C VAL A 188 -16.75 -10.78 -31.57
N SER A 189 -17.38 -11.51 -32.48
CA SER A 189 -18.84 -11.57 -32.61
C SER A 189 -19.33 -13.02 -32.48
N VAL A 190 -20.12 -13.30 -31.45
CA VAL A 190 -20.73 -14.61 -31.17
C VAL A 190 -22.23 -14.47 -30.87
N ASN A 191 -22.88 -13.46 -31.43
CA ASN A 191 -24.31 -13.21 -31.22
C ASN A 191 -25.14 -14.43 -31.61
N GLU A 192 -26.21 -14.74 -30.87
CA GLU A 192 -27.11 -15.87 -31.08
C GLU A 192 -26.44 -17.26 -31.03
N CYS A 193 -25.26 -17.36 -30.39
CA CYS A 193 -24.68 -18.65 -30.00
C CYS A 193 -25.32 -19.15 -28.70
N ARG A 194 -26.58 -19.58 -28.77
CA ARG A 194 -27.44 -19.82 -27.60
C ARG A 194 -26.95 -20.92 -26.65
N ALA A 195 -26.18 -21.89 -27.15
CA ALA A 195 -25.55 -22.93 -26.33
C ALA A 195 -24.25 -22.48 -25.66
N LEU A 196 -23.71 -21.30 -25.99
CA LEU A 196 -22.41 -20.83 -25.53
C LEU A 196 -22.50 -20.43 -24.05
N THR A 197 -21.89 -21.23 -23.19
CA THR A 197 -21.85 -21.03 -21.73
C THR A 197 -20.44 -20.79 -21.20
N THR A 198 -19.43 -21.02 -22.04
CA THR A 198 -18.03 -20.84 -21.69
C THR A 198 -17.30 -20.03 -22.76
N MET A 199 -16.68 -18.94 -22.35
CA MET A 199 -15.78 -18.15 -23.18
C MET A 199 -14.59 -17.72 -22.33
N VAL A 200 -13.38 -18.09 -22.77
CA VAL A 200 -12.16 -17.85 -21.99
C VAL A 200 -11.33 -16.75 -22.63
N PHE A 201 -10.99 -15.75 -21.83
CA PHE A 201 -10.00 -14.72 -22.14
C PHE A 201 -8.87 -14.81 -21.11
N LYS A 202 -7.63 -14.62 -21.54
CA LYS A 202 -6.47 -14.61 -20.64
C LYS A 202 -5.49 -13.50 -20.97
N ASN A 203 -5.03 -13.44 -22.21
CA ASN A 203 -4.05 -12.47 -22.68
C ASN A 203 -4.52 -11.84 -24.00
N ASN A 204 -5.62 -11.08 -23.95
CA ASN A 204 -6.22 -10.44 -25.12
C ASN A 204 -6.16 -8.90 -25.01
N PRO A 205 -4.95 -8.30 -24.93
CA PRO A 205 -4.79 -6.88 -24.64
C PRO A 205 -5.26 -5.97 -25.78
N ALA A 206 -5.47 -6.50 -26.99
CA ALA A 206 -5.91 -5.76 -28.16
C ALA A 206 -7.43 -5.75 -28.37
N LEU A 207 -8.21 -6.46 -27.56
CA LEU A 207 -9.64 -6.67 -27.81
C LEU A 207 -10.45 -5.41 -27.54
N LYS A 208 -11.04 -4.85 -28.60
CA LYS A 208 -11.81 -3.60 -28.59
C LYS A 208 -13.32 -3.83 -28.64
N PHE A 209 -13.76 -4.84 -29.38
CA PHE A 209 -15.17 -5.10 -29.64
C PHE A 209 -15.56 -6.52 -29.25
N LEU A 210 -16.47 -6.65 -28.28
CA LEU A 210 -17.04 -7.94 -27.87
C LEU A 210 -18.55 -7.90 -28.00
N TYR A 211 -19.09 -8.66 -28.97
CA TYR A 211 -20.52 -8.81 -29.20
C TYR A 211 -20.95 -10.26 -28.98
N MET A 212 -21.74 -10.49 -27.93
CA MET A 212 -22.17 -11.80 -27.47
C MET A 212 -23.66 -11.85 -27.12
N ASN A 213 -24.47 -11.05 -27.82
CA ASN A 213 -25.92 -10.94 -27.60
C ASN A 213 -26.60 -12.31 -27.79
N GLY A 214 -27.55 -12.69 -26.94
CA GLY A 214 -28.32 -13.93 -27.09
C GLY A 214 -27.51 -15.20 -26.87
N THR A 215 -26.49 -15.16 -26.02
CA THR A 215 -25.71 -16.34 -25.59
C THR A 215 -26.32 -17.01 -24.34
N GLY A 216 -25.77 -18.15 -23.92
CA GLY A 216 -26.17 -18.86 -22.70
C GLY A 216 -25.33 -18.52 -21.46
N MET A 217 -24.53 -17.46 -21.52
CA MET A 217 -23.52 -17.10 -20.53
C MET A 217 -24.12 -16.59 -19.21
N GLN A 218 -23.89 -17.33 -18.12
CA GLN A 218 -24.36 -16.91 -16.78
C GLN A 218 -23.35 -16.01 -16.05
N LYS A 219 -22.06 -16.20 -16.30
CA LYS A 219 -20.98 -15.43 -15.69
C LYS A 219 -19.96 -15.07 -16.74
N LEU A 220 -19.41 -13.87 -16.66
CA LEU A 220 -18.37 -13.40 -17.57
C LEU A 220 -17.27 -12.69 -16.78
N ASP A 221 -16.01 -13.05 -17.04
CA ASP A 221 -14.86 -12.30 -16.55
C ASP A 221 -14.11 -11.70 -17.73
N ILE A 222 -14.17 -10.37 -17.85
CA ILE A 222 -13.46 -9.58 -18.86
C ILE A 222 -12.59 -8.51 -18.21
N SER A 223 -12.24 -8.69 -16.93
CA SER A 223 -11.46 -7.74 -16.14
C SER A 223 -10.06 -7.45 -16.74
N ALA A 224 -9.52 -8.38 -17.53
CA ALA A 224 -8.24 -8.22 -18.22
C ALA A 224 -8.32 -7.43 -19.55
N LEU A 225 -9.51 -7.14 -20.07
CA LEU A 225 -9.70 -6.53 -21.41
C LEU A 225 -9.57 -4.99 -21.38
N SER A 226 -8.38 -4.49 -21.04
CA SER A 226 -8.14 -3.04 -20.85
C SER A 226 -8.28 -2.16 -22.10
N ALA A 227 -8.31 -2.74 -23.31
CA ALA A 227 -8.49 -2.01 -24.57
C ALA A 227 -9.95 -1.96 -25.05
N LEU A 228 -10.90 -2.50 -24.27
CA LEU A 228 -12.30 -2.62 -24.69
C LEU A 228 -12.91 -1.23 -24.97
N GLU A 229 -13.55 -1.10 -26.14
CA GLU A 229 -14.22 0.11 -26.61
C GLU A 229 -15.75 -0.06 -26.59
N GLN A 230 -16.24 -1.26 -26.93
CA GLN A 230 -17.66 -1.59 -26.91
C GLN A 230 -17.93 -3.02 -26.43
N PHE A 231 -18.97 -3.16 -25.61
CA PHE A 231 -19.48 -4.43 -25.14
C PHE A 231 -20.98 -4.57 -25.47
N GLY A 232 -21.35 -5.65 -26.16
CA GLY A 232 -22.73 -6.05 -26.39
C GLY A 232 -23.01 -7.41 -25.78
N GLY A 233 -23.83 -7.47 -24.74
CA GLY A 233 -24.25 -8.69 -24.05
C GLY A 233 -25.76 -8.79 -23.86
N TYR A 234 -26.56 -8.17 -24.72
CA TYR A 234 -28.03 -8.20 -24.68
C TYR A 234 -28.57 -9.64 -24.59
N GLY A 235 -29.49 -9.94 -23.69
CA GLY A 235 -30.19 -11.23 -23.70
C GLY A 235 -29.32 -12.45 -23.43
N SER A 236 -28.17 -12.29 -22.76
CA SER A 236 -27.14 -13.34 -22.62
C SER A 236 -27.29 -14.22 -21.38
N LYS A 237 -28.31 -13.98 -20.55
CA LYS A 237 -28.55 -14.65 -19.25
C LYS A 237 -27.48 -14.38 -18.18
N LEU A 238 -26.75 -13.27 -18.29
CA LEU A 238 -25.72 -12.89 -17.33
C LEU A 238 -26.34 -12.65 -15.95
N MET A 239 -25.78 -13.30 -14.93
CA MET A 239 -26.09 -13.08 -13.52
C MET A 239 -24.96 -12.31 -12.82
N ALA A 240 -23.74 -12.35 -13.37
CA ALA A 240 -22.60 -11.55 -12.92
C ALA A 240 -21.63 -11.30 -14.09
N ALA A 241 -21.02 -10.12 -14.13
CA ALA A 241 -19.96 -9.79 -15.08
C ALA A 241 -18.89 -8.92 -14.42
N LYS A 242 -17.61 -9.29 -14.56
CA LYS A 242 -16.48 -8.48 -14.09
C LYS A 242 -15.90 -7.67 -15.24
N PHE A 243 -16.06 -6.35 -15.15
CA PHE A 243 -15.56 -5.40 -16.16
C PHE A 243 -14.14 -4.90 -15.83
N PRO A 244 -13.38 -4.46 -16.84
CA PRO A 244 -12.04 -3.89 -16.65
C PRO A 244 -12.10 -2.49 -16.03
N GLU A 245 -11.44 -2.28 -14.89
CA GLU A 245 -11.40 -0.97 -14.18
C GLU A 245 -10.57 0.10 -14.93
N ASN A 246 -9.74 -0.31 -15.89
CA ASN A 246 -8.79 0.54 -16.61
C ASN A 246 -9.10 0.70 -18.11
N ALA A 247 -10.29 0.29 -18.58
CA ALA A 247 -10.68 0.43 -19.98
C ALA A 247 -11.09 1.86 -20.34
N LYS A 248 -10.09 2.72 -20.55
CA LYS A 248 -10.28 4.17 -20.77
C LYS A 248 -11.10 4.54 -22.01
N ASN A 249 -11.17 3.64 -23.00
CA ASN A 249 -11.87 3.87 -24.26
C ASN A 249 -13.26 3.21 -24.29
N LEU A 250 -13.68 2.51 -23.23
CA LEU A 250 -14.99 1.88 -23.17
C LEU A 250 -16.06 2.97 -23.19
N SER A 251 -16.92 2.93 -24.22
CA SER A 251 -17.87 4.00 -24.51
C SER A 251 -19.31 3.52 -24.68
N VAL A 252 -19.51 2.22 -24.92
CA VAL A 252 -20.84 1.60 -25.09
C VAL A 252 -20.88 0.26 -24.39
N VAL A 253 -21.90 0.07 -23.54
CA VAL A 253 -22.18 -1.19 -22.83
C VAL A 253 -23.66 -1.51 -22.97
N SER A 254 -23.99 -2.67 -23.55
CA SER A 254 -25.37 -3.16 -23.67
C SER A 254 -25.56 -4.43 -22.85
N LEU A 255 -26.34 -4.34 -21.77
CA LEU A 255 -26.63 -5.41 -20.81
C LEU A 255 -28.13 -5.67 -20.67
N GLN A 256 -28.98 -5.14 -21.56
CA GLN A 256 -30.42 -5.30 -21.41
C GLN A 256 -30.87 -6.77 -21.48
N SER A 257 -31.99 -7.07 -20.83
CA SER A 257 -32.63 -8.38 -20.82
C SER A 257 -31.71 -9.51 -20.29
N ASN A 258 -30.92 -9.22 -19.25
CA ASN A 258 -30.11 -10.22 -18.53
C ASN A 258 -30.73 -10.57 -17.15
N LEU A 259 -29.99 -11.28 -16.31
CA LEU A 259 -30.41 -11.71 -14.96
C LEU A 259 -29.60 -11.02 -13.85
N LEU A 260 -29.00 -9.86 -14.13
CA LEU A 260 -28.17 -9.13 -13.17
C LEU A 260 -29.05 -8.57 -12.06
N ASP A 261 -28.65 -8.80 -10.81
CA ASP A 261 -29.24 -8.12 -9.66
C ASP A 261 -28.62 -6.72 -9.46
N ALA A 262 -29.12 -5.98 -8.47
CA ALA A 262 -28.70 -4.59 -8.25
C ALA A 262 -27.22 -4.49 -7.88
N CYS A 263 -26.67 -5.46 -7.14
CA CYS A 263 -25.25 -5.45 -6.79
C CYS A 263 -24.36 -5.76 -7.98
N ALA A 264 -24.75 -6.71 -8.82
CA ALA A 264 -24.02 -7.00 -10.06
C ALA A 264 -23.98 -5.79 -11.00
N LEU A 265 -25.09 -5.04 -11.12
CA LEU A 265 -25.13 -3.79 -11.88
C LEU A 265 -24.24 -2.71 -11.25
N ASP A 266 -24.32 -2.51 -9.93
CA ASP A 266 -23.51 -1.53 -9.22
C ASP A 266 -22.00 -1.80 -9.34
N ASP A 267 -21.58 -3.07 -9.26
CA ASP A 267 -20.19 -3.46 -9.45
C ASP A 267 -19.69 -3.14 -10.86
N ILE A 268 -20.52 -3.37 -11.88
CA ILE A 268 -20.23 -2.95 -13.25
C ILE A 268 -20.08 -1.43 -13.30
N PHE A 269 -21.01 -0.66 -12.72
CA PHE A 269 -20.97 0.80 -12.72
C PHE A 269 -19.70 1.36 -12.07
N ARG A 270 -19.22 0.74 -10.98
CA ARG A 270 -17.97 1.12 -10.32
C ARG A 270 -16.75 0.90 -11.22
N ALA A 271 -16.74 -0.19 -11.99
CA ALA A 271 -15.67 -0.54 -12.91
C ALA A 271 -15.64 0.32 -14.19
N LEU A 272 -16.76 0.95 -14.59
CA LEU A 272 -16.81 1.79 -15.80
C LEU A 272 -15.81 2.96 -15.73
N PRO A 273 -15.20 3.38 -16.86
CA PRO A 273 -14.37 4.59 -16.91
C PRO A 273 -15.21 5.86 -16.76
N THR A 274 -14.56 6.99 -16.46
CA THR A 274 -15.19 8.31 -16.55
C THR A 274 -15.18 8.81 -17.99
N MET A 275 -16.30 9.34 -18.47
CA MET A 275 -16.46 9.91 -19.80
C MET A 275 -17.50 11.05 -19.81
N LYS A 276 -17.88 11.54 -21.00
CA LYS A 276 -18.94 12.53 -21.18
C LYS A 276 -19.82 12.15 -22.37
N ALA A 277 -20.77 11.24 -22.14
CA ALA A 277 -21.73 10.83 -23.17
C ALA A 277 -22.74 11.96 -23.45
N THR A 278 -23.25 12.02 -24.69
CA THR A 278 -24.31 12.95 -25.11
C THR A 278 -25.64 12.24 -25.42
N GLU A 279 -25.63 10.92 -25.51
CA GLU A 279 -26.77 10.06 -25.80
C GLU A 279 -26.69 8.80 -24.93
N PRO A 280 -27.81 8.07 -24.71
CA PRO A 280 -27.80 6.80 -23.98
C PRO A 280 -26.76 5.83 -24.50
N ASN A 281 -25.87 5.38 -23.61
CA ASN A 281 -24.74 4.52 -23.95
C ASN A 281 -24.51 3.37 -22.95
N LEU A 282 -25.36 3.27 -21.92
CA LEU A 282 -25.37 2.19 -20.94
C LEU A 282 -26.75 1.52 -20.92
N GLY A 283 -26.85 0.36 -21.56
CA GLY A 283 -28.07 -0.41 -21.63
C GLY A 283 -28.22 -1.34 -20.44
N ILE A 284 -29.22 -1.16 -19.58
CA ILE A 284 -29.46 -1.96 -18.37
C ILE A 284 -30.91 -2.41 -18.18
N GLU A 285 -31.83 -1.99 -19.04
CA GLU A 285 -33.26 -2.37 -18.99
C GLU A 285 -33.48 -3.89 -18.89
N ASP A 286 -34.61 -4.31 -18.33
CA ASP A 286 -35.02 -5.72 -18.20
C ASP A 286 -34.05 -6.64 -17.44
N ASN A 287 -33.25 -6.10 -16.52
CA ASN A 287 -32.52 -6.87 -15.50
C ASN A 287 -33.30 -6.96 -14.19
N LYS A 288 -33.04 -8.03 -13.41
CA LYS A 288 -33.63 -8.24 -12.08
C LYS A 288 -33.39 -7.04 -11.14
N GLY A 289 -32.21 -6.43 -11.23
CA GLY A 289 -31.78 -5.30 -10.41
C GLY A 289 -32.05 -3.91 -10.98
N THR A 290 -32.63 -3.78 -12.18
CA THR A 290 -32.71 -2.49 -12.90
C THR A 290 -33.31 -1.38 -12.05
N ALA A 291 -34.49 -1.63 -11.48
CA ALA A 291 -35.23 -0.63 -10.71
C ALA A 291 -34.55 -0.24 -9.40
N THR A 292 -33.64 -1.07 -8.89
CA THR A 292 -33.06 -0.92 -7.54
C THR A 292 -31.54 -0.75 -7.52
N CYS A 293 -30.86 -0.82 -8.66
CA CYS A 293 -29.45 -0.48 -8.78
C CYS A 293 -29.19 1.01 -8.58
N ASN A 294 -27.97 1.40 -8.27
CA ASN A 294 -27.58 2.78 -8.04
C ASN A 294 -27.02 3.42 -9.31
N THR A 295 -27.92 3.86 -10.21
CA THR A 295 -27.53 4.49 -11.49
C THR A 295 -26.74 5.79 -11.31
N LYS A 296 -26.77 6.40 -10.10
CA LYS A 296 -25.95 7.56 -9.77
C LYS A 296 -24.46 7.27 -9.95
N ILE A 297 -24.00 6.05 -9.65
CA ILE A 297 -22.59 5.66 -9.81
C ILE A 297 -22.13 5.83 -11.27
N ALA A 298 -22.93 5.35 -12.22
CA ALA A 298 -22.64 5.45 -13.65
C ALA A 298 -22.77 6.90 -14.16
N LYS A 299 -23.82 7.62 -13.72
CA LYS A 299 -24.05 9.03 -14.10
C LYS A 299 -22.97 9.98 -13.61
N ASP A 300 -22.45 9.77 -12.40
CA ASP A 300 -21.33 10.55 -11.86
C ASP A 300 -20.05 10.35 -12.69
N LYS A 301 -19.93 9.21 -13.38
CA LYS A 301 -18.88 8.91 -14.36
C LYS A 301 -19.24 9.38 -15.78
N GLY A 302 -20.37 10.06 -15.97
CA GLY A 302 -20.81 10.65 -17.24
C GLY A 302 -21.39 9.66 -18.27
N TRP A 303 -21.83 8.48 -17.81
CA TRP A 303 -22.63 7.55 -18.60
C TRP A 303 -24.11 7.93 -18.57
N ILE A 304 -24.85 7.57 -19.62
CA ILE A 304 -26.30 7.79 -19.72
C ILE A 304 -26.98 6.41 -19.79
N PRO A 305 -27.52 5.91 -18.66
CA PRO A 305 -28.33 4.69 -18.62
C PRO A 305 -29.61 4.80 -19.45
N ASP A 306 -30.09 3.68 -20.02
CA ASP A 306 -31.40 3.61 -20.69
C ASP A 306 -32.59 3.34 -19.74
N ALA A 307 -32.31 2.99 -18.48
CA ALA A 307 -33.28 2.84 -17.41
C ALA A 307 -32.75 3.41 -16.08
N GLU A 308 -33.66 3.68 -15.15
CA GLU A 308 -33.34 4.28 -13.85
C GLU A 308 -33.48 3.29 -12.70
N GLY A 309 -32.53 3.37 -11.76
CA GLY A 309 -32.55 2.63 -10.51
C GLY A 309 -32.42 3.58 -9.32
N ASP A 310 -33.10 3.24 -8.22
CA ASP A 310 -33.20 4.11 -7.04
C ASP A 310 -32.06 3.92 -6.01
N GLY A 311 -31.16 2.97 -6.24
CA GLY A 311 -30.03 2.66 -5.36
C GLY A 311 -30.38 1.88 -4.08
N THR A 312 -31.60 1.35 -3.94
CA THR A 312 -32.05 0.64 -2.73
C THR A 312 -31.72 -0.86 -2.72
N GLY A 313 -31.38 -1.43 -3.88
CA GLY A 313 -31.29 -2.88 -4.10
C GLY A 313 -29.92 -3.49 -3.85
N CYS A 314 -28.88 -2.66 -3.78
CA CYS A 314 -27.57 -3.09 -3.32
C CYS A 314 -27.19 -2.29 -2.08
N ALA A 315 -27.02 -2.97 -0.95
CA ALA A 315 -26.34 -2.38 0.18
C ALA A 315 -24.94 -1.98 -0.30
N THR A 316 -24.68 -0.68 -0.37
CA THR A 316 -23.37 -0.17 -0.82
C THR A 316 -22.30 -0.84 0.06
N PRO A 317 -21.30 -1.54 -0.53
CA PRO A 317 -20.20 -2.07 0.26
C PRO A 317 -19.56 -0.89 0.97
N ILE A 318 -19.69 -0.86 2.29
CA ILE A 318 -18.99 0.11 3.11
C ILE A 318 -17.51 -0.24 2.94
N VAL A 319 -16.72 0.66 2.35
CA VAL A 319 -15.27 0.49 2.21
C VAL A 319 -14.58 1.83 2.45
N PRO A 320 -13.41 1.84 3.13
CA PRO A 320 -12.65 3.07 3.31
C PRO A 320 -12.07 3.60 1.99
N PRO A 321 -11.80 4.91 1.89
CA PRO A 321 -10.97 5.48 0.82
C PRO A 321 -9.63 4.73 0.70
N ALA A 322 -9.12 4.57 -0.52
CA ALA A 322 -7.92 3.79 -0.80
C ALA A 322 -6.66 4.29 -0.08
N ASP A 323 -6.63 5.57 0.27
CA ASP A 323 -5.54 6.28 0.94
C ASP A 323 -5.80 6.54 2.43
N ALA A 324 -6.89 6.02 2.99
CA ALA A 324 -7.24 6.24 4.40
C ALA A 324 -6.14 5.69 5.34
N PRO A 325 -5.62 6.50 6.29
CA PRO A 325 -4.67 6.04 7.31
C PRO A 325 -5.26 4.89 8.13
N VAL A 326 -4.44 3.92 8.54
CA VAL A 326 -4.92 2.72 9.23
C VAL A 326 -4.12 2.41 10.49
N ILE A 327 -4.85 2.08 11.55
CA ILE A 327 -4.33 1.47 12.78
C ILE A 327 -4.74 -0.01 12.76
N THR A 328 -3.78 -0.92 12.92
CA THR A 328 -4.06 -2.36 12.97
C THR A 328 -3.70 -2.92 14.34
N LEU A 329 -4.69 -3.46 15.04
CA LEU A 329 -4.52 -4.12 16.33
C LEU A 329 -4.45 -5.63 16.10
N MET A 330 -3.45 -6.31 16.67
CA MET A 330 -3.36 -7.78 16.64
C MET A 330 -4.00 -8.35 17.90
N VAL A 331 -5.10 -9.07 17.70
CA VAL A 331 -5.99 -9.57 18.75
C VAL A 331 -6.21 -11.05 18.51
N ALA A 332 -6.18 -11.88 19.56
CA ALA A 332 -6.49 -13.30 19.38
C ALA A 332 -7.92 -13.49 18.84
N SER A 333 -8.11 -14.49 17.98
CA SER A 333 -9.36 -14.68 17.24
C SER A 333 -10.58 -14.79 18.14
N ASN A 334 -11.66 -14.12 17.71
CA ASN A 334 -12.96 -14.06 18.36
C ASN A 334 -12.98 -13.45 19.78
N LEU A 335 -11.92 -12.73 20.18
CA LEU A 335 -11.88 -12.03 21.46
C LEU A 335 -12.34 -10.57 21.36
N ASP A 336 -13.03 -10.15 22.42
CA ASP A 336 -13.46 -8.77 22.64
C ASP A 336 -12.32 -7.94 23.24
N ILE A 337 -12.12 -6.75 22.67
CA ILE A 337 -11.26 -5.69 23.20
C ILE A 337 -12.01 -4.35 23.25
N LYS A 338 -11.58 -3.47 24.15
CA LYS A 338 -12.10 -2.13 24.35
C LYS A 338 -11.17 -1.10 23.71
N VAL A 339 -11.73 -0.24 22.86
CA VAL A 339 -10.98 0.80 22.15
C VAL A 339 -11.77 2.10 22.11
N LYS A 340 -11.16 3.22 22.51
CA LYS A 340 -11.64 4.56 22.22
C LYS A 340 -10.74 5.25 21.19
N LEU A 341 -11.35 6.10 20.38
CA LEU A 341 -10.69 6.80 19.29
C LEU A 341 -11.14 8.26 19.29
N ALA A 342 -10.22 9.18 19.00
CA ALA A 342 -10.53 10.55 18.61
C ALA A 342 -9.88 10.87 17.27
N ALA A 343 -10.53 11.75 16.51
CA ALA A 343 -10.11 12.16 15.19
C ALA A 343 -9.57 13.58 15.17
N LYS A 344 -9.09 14.00 14.00
CA LYS A 344 -8.61 15.36 13.78
C LYS A 344 -9.69 16.43 13.90
N ARG A 345 -10.96 16.09 13.66
CA ARG A 345 -12.12 17.01 13.65
C ARG A 345 -13.37 16.31 14.19
N ASP A 346 -14.34 17.10 14.65
CA ASP A 346 -15.64 16.57 15.03
C ASP A 346 -16.37 15.96 13.84
N ASN A 347 -17.24 14.99 14.13
CA ASN A 347 -18.02 14.26 13.13
C ASN A 347 -17.17 13.60 12.03
N THR A 348 -15.96 13.14 12.36
CA THR A 348 -15.10 12.44 11.40
C THR A 348 -15.64 11.04 11.17
N LYS A 349 -15.87 10.70 9.91
CA LYS A 349 -16.20 9.35 9.48
C LYS A 349 -14.95 8.46 9.52
N ILE A 350 -15.08 7.29 10.11
CA ILE A 350 -14.09 6.22 10.12
C ILE A 350 -14.71 4.91 9.65
N TRP A 351 -13.87 3.97 9.22
CA TRP A 351 -14.28 2.62 8.87
C TRP A 351 -13.60 1.61 9.78
N VAL A 352 -14.37 0.67 10.29
CA VAL A 352 -13.90 -0.37 11.20
C VAL A 352 -14.01 -1.73 10.53
N LYS A 353 -12.93 -2.50 10.53
CA LYS A 353 -12.92 -3.90 10.10
C LYS A 353 -12.65 -4.81 11.29
N GLU A 354 -13.68 -5.53 11.70
CA GLU A 354 -13.68 -6.46 12.84
C GLU A 354 -13.29 -7.87 12.37
N GLY A 355 -12.01 -8.08 12.07
CA GLY A 355 -11.53 -9.34 11.50
C GLY A 355 -11.94 -9.56 10.04
N ASN A 356 -12.63 -10.66 9.77
CA ASN A 356 -13.16 -10.99 8.45
C ASN A 356 -14.58 -10.44 8.21
N ALA A 357 -15.15 -9.70 9.17
CA ALA A 357 -16.43 -9.05 8.99
C ALA A 357 -16.36 -7.93 7.94
N GLU A 358 -17.52 -7.61 7.35
CA GLU A 358 -17.73 -6.43 6.52
C GLU A 358 -17.36 -5.15 7.29
N PHE A 359 -16.92 -4.13 6.56
CA PHE A 359 -16.63 -2.85 7.20
C PHE A 359 -17.90 -2.20 7.75
N LYS A 360 -17.72 -1.46 8.85
CA LYS A 360 -18.75 -0.63 9.44
C LYS A 360 -18.30 0.82 9.44
N GLU A 361 -19.19 1.74 9.08
CA GLU A 361 -18.94 3.17 9.28
C GLU A 361 -19.23 3.55 10.73
N LYS A 362 -18.38 4.40 11.30
CA LYS A 362 -18.64 5.09 12.55
C LYS A 362 -18.30 6.56 12.40
N ILE A 363 -18.97 7.40 13.19
CA ILE A 363 -18.63 8.81 13.33
C ILE A 363 -17.98 8.97 14.71
N ILE A 364 -16.80 9.61 14.75
CA ILE A 364 -16.08 9.93 15.98
C ILE A 364 -15.74 11.43 16.01
N ASN A 365 -15.49 11.96 17.20
CA ASN A 365 -15.24 13.39 17.42
C ASN A 365 -13.76 13.71 17.62
N SER A 366 -13.44 15.01 17.76
CA SER A 366 -12.07 15.47 18.01
C SER A 366 -11.55 15.22 19.43
N PHE A 367 -12.40 14.66 20.29
CA PHE A 367 -12.11 14.28 21.67
C PHE A 367 -12.55 12.83 21.92
N LEU A 368 -11.95 12.18 22.91
CA LEU A 368 -12.41 10.87 23.37
C LEU A 368 -13.75 11.01 24.07
N GLU A 369 -14.77 10.33 23.58
CA GLU A 369 -16.10 10.42 24.16
C GLU A 369 -16.12 9.93 25.64
N PRO A 370 -16.87 10.62 26.52
CA PRO A 370 -17.03 10.20 27.90
C PRO A 370 -17.82 8.88 27.98
N GLY A 371 -17.61 8.12 29.05
CA GLY A 371 -18.28 6.83 29.29
C GLY A 371 -17.39 5.61 28.99
N ASP A 372 -18.00 4.44 28.89
CA ASP A 372 -17.28 3.19 28.65
C ASP A 372 -16.70 3.11 27.23
N ALA A 373 -15.52 2.49 27.13
CA ALA A 373 -14.88 2.26 25.84
C ALA A 373 -15.70 1.27 24.98
N PRO A 374 -15.98 1.60 23.70
CA PRO A 374 -16.62 0.67 22.77
C PRO A 374 -15.88 -0.67 22.66
N VAL A 375 -16.64 -1.76 22.57
CA VAL A 375 -16.11 -3.11 22.40
C VAL A 375 -16.04 -3.47 20.92
N TYR A 376 -14.94 -4.09 20.52
CA TYR A 376 -14.68 -4.60 19.17
C TYR A 376 -14.18 -6.05 19.23
N LYS A 377 -14.47 -6.84 18.19
CA LYS A 377 -14.10 -8.26 18.09
C LYS A 377 -13.31 -8.58 16.82
N ALA A 378 -12.26 -9.39 16.94
CA ALA A 378 -11.56 -9.94 15.77
C ALA A 378 -12.30 -11.18 15.23
N ILE A 379 -13.35 -10.98 14.42
CA ILE A 379 -14.24 -12.07 13.98
C ILE A 379 -13.52 -12.98 12.98
N ASP A 380 -13.31 -14.24 13.35
CA ASP A 380 -12.66 -15.28 12.55
C ASP A 380 -11.30 -14.87 11.93
N ALA A 381 -10.60 -13.96 12.59
CA ALA A 381 -9.31 -13.41 12.17
C ALA A 381 -8.49 -12.98 13.39
N THR A 382 -7.28 -12.48 13.18
CA THR A 382 -6.39 -12.05 14.27
C THR A 382 -6.17 -10.54 14.33
N THR A 383 -6.99 -9.77 13.61
CA THR A 383 -6.79 -8.32 13.48
C THR A 383 -8.09 -7.54 13.60
N ILE A 384 -7.99 -6.34 14.17
CA ILE A 384 -9.02 -5.30 14.07
C ILE A 384 -8.36 -4.08 13.45
N GLN A 385 -9.01 -3.48 12.46
CA GLN A 385 -8.45 -2.34 11.73
C GLN A 385 -9.38 -1.13 11.80
N PHE A 386 -8.78 0.04 12.03
CA PHE A 386 -9.49 1.32 12.07
C PHE A 386 -8.91 2.24 11.01
N TYR A 387 -9.74 2.67 10.07
CA TYR A 387 -9.37 3.53 8.95
C TYR A 387 -9.95 4.93 9.12
N GLY A 388 -9.12 5.95 8.87
CA GLY A 388 -9.53 7.35 8.87
C GLY A 388 -8.53 8.27 9.59
N ASP A 389 -8.87 9.56 9.66
CA ASP A 389 -8.04 10.62 10.24
C ASP A 389 -8.03 10.60 11.78
N ILE A 390 -7.61 9.48 12.35
CA ILE A 390 -7.52 9.22 13.80
C ILE A 390 -6.23 9.86 14.35
N THR A 391 -6.35 10.64 15.41
CA THR A 391 -5.25 11.33 16.09
C THR A 391 -4.99 10.80 17.50
N GLN A 392 -5.95 10.09 18.09
CA GLN A 392 -5.79 9.48 19.41
C GLN A 392 -6.40 8.08 19.46
N ILE A 393 -5.67 7.15 20.08
CA ILE A 393 -6.16 5.81 20.40
C ILE A 393 -5.96 5.50 21.88
N GLU A 394 -7.02 5.01 22.52
CA GLU A 394 -7.03 4.47 23.88
C GLU A 394 -7.46 2.99 23.81
N CYS A 395 -6.50 2.07 23.91
CA CYS A 395 -6.72 0.62 23.83
C CYS A 395 -6.16 -0.06 25.10
N LYS A 396 -6.61 0.40 26.27
CA LYS A 396 -6.11 -0.05 27.58
C LYS A 396 -6.96 -1.14 28.23
N PHE A 397 -6.37 -1.87 29.17
CA PHE A 397 -7.02 -2.91 29.98
C PHE A 397 -7.58 -4.10 29.17
N ASN A 398 -6.92 -4.50 28.07
CA ASN A 398 -7.29 -5.68 27.30
C ASN A 398 -6.47 -6.94 27.69
N GLY A 399 -5.42 -6.77 28.51
CA GLY A 399 -4.59 -7.86 29.01
C GLY A 399 -3.96 -8.69 27.89
N LYS A 400 -3.90 -10.02 28.06
CA LYS A 400 -3.29 -10.95 27.10
C LYS A 400 -4.01 -11.05 25.74
N ARG A 401 -5.17 -10.41 25.59
CA ARG A 401 -5.96 -10.46 24.35
C ARG A 401 -5.34 -9.61 23.24
N PHE A 402 -4.57 -8.58 23.62
CA PHE A 402 -3.93 -7.62 22.73
C PHE A 402 -2.41 -7.66 22.97
N ASN A 403 -1.68 -8.16 21.97
CA ASN A 403 -0.26 -8.52 22.12
C ASN A 403 0.67 -7.84 21.09
N ALA A 404 0.11 -7.26 20.04
CA ALA A 404 0.88 -6.47 19.07
C ALA A 404 -0.01 -5.41 18.42
N VAL A 405 0.64 -4.34 17.96
CA VAL A 405 0.00 -3.22 17.29
C VAL A 405 0.88 -2.71 16.16
N ASP A 406 0.26 -2.40 15.03
CA ASP A 406 0.89 -1.72 13.91
C ASP A 406 0.27 -0.33 13.74
N LEU A 407 1.08 0.67 14.05
CA LEU A 407 0.76 2.10 13.92
C LEU A 407 1.46 2.75 12.72
N SER A 408 2.21 1.97 11.93
CA SER A 408 3.12 2.49 10.90
C SER A 408 2.40 3.20 9.75
N LYS A 409 1.12 2.86 9.53
CA LYS A 409 0.26 3.41 8.48
C LYS A 409 -0.70 4.50 8.98
N ASN A 410 -0.49 5.01 10.20
CA ASN A 410 -1.20 6.19 10.69
C ASN A 410 -0.22 7.28 11.17
N PRO A 411 0.21 8.19 10.27
CA PRO A 411 1.16 9.26 10.61
C PRO A 411 0.50 10.44 11.36
N LEU A 412 -0.79 10.35 11.66
CA LEU A 412 -1.57 11.44 12.28
C LEU A 412 -1.67 11.33 13.80
N LEU A 413 -1.25 10.21 14.39
CA LEU A 413 -1.33 9.97 15.83
C LEU A 413 -0.55 11.02 16.64
N GLU A 414 -1.25 11.63 17.58
CA GLU A 414 -0.75 12.58 18.58
C GLU A 414 -0.75 11.96 19.99
N VAL A 415 -1.68 11.05 20.29
CA VAL A 415 -1.77 10.39 21.60
C VAL A 415 -2.00 8.88 21.43
N VAL A 416 -1.16 8.08 22.07
CA VAL A 416 -1.28 6.62 22.08
C VAL A 416 -1.29 6.13 23.52
N ASP A 417 -2.41 5.58 23.96
CA ASP A 417 -2.53 4.84 25.22
C ASP A 417 -2.86 3.37 24.92
N VAL A 418 -1.89 2.50 25.17
CA VAL A 418 -1.98 1.05 25.03
C VAL A 418 -1.54 0.36 26.33
N SER A 419 -1.78 1.01 27.47
CA SER A 419 -1.43 0.50 28.81
C SER A 419 -2.24 -0.74 29.23
N HIS A 420 -1.72 -1.53 30.17
CA HIS A 420 -2.40 -2.73 30.71
C HIS A 420 -2.75 -3.80 29.65
N ASN A 421 -1.77 -4.18 28.82
CA ASN A 421 -1.90 -5.20 27.79
C ASN A 421 -0.74 -6.21 27.84
N ALA A 422 -0.46 -6.90 26.73
CA ALA A 422 0.64 -7.86 26.62
C ALA A 422 1.57 -7.55 25.45
N LEU A 423 1.82 -6.27 25.17
CA LEU A 423 2.74 -5.85 24.10
C LEU A 423 4.18 -6.21 24.45
N GLU A 424 4.88 -6.90 23.54
CA GLU A 424 6.32 -7.20 23.66
C GLU A 424 7.22 -6.15 23.01
N THR A 425 6.71 -5.48 21.98
CA THR A 425 7.42 -4.44 21.24
C THR A 425 6.46 -3.34 20.84
N LEU A 426 6.97 -2.11 20.73
CA LEU A 426 6.21 -0.99 20.20
C LEU A 426 7.09 -0.17 19.25
N ASP A 427 6.63 0.03 18.00
CA ASP A 427 7.33 0.81 16.99
C ASP A 427 6.56 2.10 16.71
N LEU A 428 7.17 3.23 17.01
CA LEU A 428 6.60 4.57 16.86
C LEU A 428 7.32 5.39 15.78
N SER A 429 8.15 4.73 14.96
CA SER A 429 9.04 5.41 14.01
C SER A 429 8.30 6.18 12.92
N ALA A 430 7.07 5.79 12.59
CA ALA A 430 6.22 6.45 11.60
C ALA A 430 5.32 7.56 12.18
N ASN A 431 5.27 7.71 13.51
CA ASN A 431 4.29 8.55 14.21
C ASN A 431 4.93 9.88 14.64
N ALA A 432 5.45 10.65 13.68
CA ALA A 432 6.23 11.87 13.95
C ALA A 432 5.48 12.97 14.74
N LYS A 433 4.14 12.94 14.74
CA LYS A 433 3.27 13.90 15.45
C LYS A 433 2.94 13.50 16.89
N LEU A 434 3.48 12.37 17.38
CA LEU A 434 3.17 11.84 18.69
C LEU A 434 3.66 12.81 19.79
N LYS A 435 2.74 13.16 20.70
CA LYS A 435 2.96 14.03 21.87
C LYS A 435 2.89 13.26 23.18
N VAL A 436 2.00 12.28 23.28
CA VAL A 436 1.80 11.50 24.51
C VAL A 436 1.84 10.01 24.20
N LEU A 437 2.69 9.29 24.92
CA LEU A 437 2.76 7.84 24.91
C LEU A 437 2.47 7.28 26.30
N LYS A 438 1.45 6.44 26.42
CA LYS A 438 1.15 5.63 27.60
C LYS A 438 1.18 4.16 27.21
N SER A 439 2.17 3.43 27.70
CA SER A 439 2.34 2.00 27.43
C SER A 439 2.75 1.23 28.68
N GLY A 440 2.45 1.78 29.87
CA GLY A 440 2.71 1.11 31.14
C GLY A 440 1.95 -0.21 31.28
N LEU A 441 2.44 -1.10 32.16
CA LEU A 441 1.83 -2.39 32.47
C LEU A 441 1.67 -3.29 31.22
N ASN A 442 2.76 -3.39 30.45
CA ASN A 442 2.95 -4.32 29.32
C ASN A 442 4.15 -5.24 29.61
N ILE A 443 4.63 -5.96 28.58
CA ILE A 443 5.83 -6.81 28.66
C ILE A 443 6.88 -6.35 27.63
N LEU A 444 6.98 -5.03 27.42
CA LEU A 444 7.84 -4.45 26.40
C LEU A 444 9.30 -4.80 26.68
N LYS A 445 9.98 -5.31 25.65
CA LYS A 445 11.43 -5.53 25.62
C LYS A 445 12.16 -4.37 24.93
N ALA A 446 11.45 -3.70 24.02
CA ALA A 446 11.96 -2.56 23.27
C ALA A 446 10.83 -1.64 22.83
N VAL A 447 11.14 -0.33 22.82
CA VAL A 447 10.33 0.71 22.19
C VAL A 447 11.20 1.43 21.17
N LYS A 448 10.74 1.53 19.93
CA LYS A 448 11.47 2.24 18.88
C LYS A 448 10.88 3.63 18.71
N PHE A 449 11.68 4.62 19.05
CA PHE A 449 11.44 6.01 18.72
C PHE A 449 12.20 6.38 17.44
N ALA A 450 11.70 7.38 16.71
CA ALA A 450 12.42 8.06 15.62
C ALA A 450 12.46 9.57 15.91
N ALA A 451 12.28 10.43 14.90
CA ALA A 451 12.14 11.87 15.07
C ALA A 451 10.75 12.25 15.63
N ASN A 452 10.32 11.61 16.72
CA ASN A 452 9.13 12.02 17.49
C ASN A 452 9.49 13.25 18.34
N SER A 453 9.89 14.36 17.69
CA SER A 453 10.42 15.57 18.34
C SER A 453 9.36 16.35 19.12
N ASP A 454 8.08 16.05 18.87
CA ASP A 454 6.94 16.64 19.55
C ASP A 454 6.51 15.86 20.80
N LEU A 455 7.23 14.79 21.16
CA LEU A 455 6.90 13.98 22.33
C LEU A 455 7.13 14.77 23.62
N GLU A 456 6.06 14.91 24.40
CA GLU A 456 5.99 15.68 25.64
C GLU A 456 5.90 14.75 26.86
N GLU A 457 5.22 13.61 26.74
CA GLU A 457 4.97 12.68 27.84
C GLU A 457 5.21 11.23 27.44
N VAL A 458 5.98 10.50 28.25
CA VAL A 458 6.27 9.07 28.09
C VAL A 458 6.05 8.34 29.41
N GLU A 459 5.03 7.48 29.45
CA GLU A 459 4.72 6.57 30.55
C GLU A 459 4.92 5.12 30.09
N LEU A 460 5.99 4.49 30.57
CA LEU A 460 6.36 3.11 30.28
C LEU A 460 6.45 2.26 31.56
N ASN A 461 5.84 2.71 32.65
CA ASN A 461 5.93 2.05 33.95
C ASN A 461 5.56 0.55 33.91
N ASP A 462 6.15 -0.24 34.79
CA ASP A 462 5.89 -1.68 34.96
C ASP A 462 6.10 -2.54 33.71
N ASN A 463 6.94 -2.10 32.77
CA ASN A 463 7.46 -2.94 31.70
C ASN A 463 8.69 -3.71 32.19
N ILE A 464 8.46 -4.76 32.98
CA ILE A 464 9.51 -5.46 33.74
C ILE A 464 10.68 -6.02 32.89
N SER A 465 10.46 -6.23 31.58
CA SER A 465 11.46 -6.76 30.65
C SER A 465 12.22 -5.69 29.85
N LEU A 466 11.89 -4.40 30.04
CA LEU A 466 12.49 -3.31 29.29
C LEU A 466 13.87 -2.99 29.85
N ALA A 467 14.92 -3.35 29.12
CA ALA A 467 16.30 -3.27 29.60
C ALA A 467 17.01 -1.95 29.29
N ALA A 468 16.60 -1.28 28.21
CA ALA A 468 17.20 -0.03 27.75
C ALA A 468 16.17 0.86 27.05
N ILE A 469 16.32 2.17 27.21
CA ILE A 469 15.51 3.19 26.54
C ILE A 469 16.44 4.29 26.04
N ASP A 470 16.24 4.72 24.79
CA ASP A 470 16.90 5.89 24.20
C ASP A 470 15.85 6.92 23.77
N LEU A 471 15.82 8.04 24.49
CA LEU A 471 14.95 9.19 24.27
C LEU A 471 15.76 10.43 23.85
N SER A 472 17.00 10.24 23.38
CA SER A 472 17.92 11.36 23.09
C SER A 472 17.45 12.24 21.93
N ALA A 473 16.42 11.84 21.16
CA ALA A 473 15.83 12.64 20.09
C ALA A 473 14.58 13.42 20.53
N GLN A 474 14.08 13.22 21.76
CA GLN A 474 12.82 13.76 22.26
C GLN A 474 13.06 15.04 23.08
N SER A 475 13.46 16.12 22.42
CA SER A 475 13.87 17.37 23.09
C SER A 475 12.75 18.11 23.84
N LYS A 476 11.47 17.79 23.59
CA LYS A 476 10.32 18.42 24.25
C LYS A 476 9.77 17.61 25.44
N LEU A 477 10.43 16.53 25.83
CA LEU A 477 9.96 15.63 26.88
C LEU A 477 9.89 16.37 28.22
N ASN A 478 8.70 16.47 28.78
CA ASN A 478 8.40 17.11 30.07
C ASN A 478 8.19 16.09 31.19
N THR A 479 7.66 14.91 30.86
CA THR A 479 7.27 13.87 31.82
C THR A 479 7.82 12.53 31.33
N LEU A 480 8.63 11.90 32.17
CA LEU A 480 9.17 10.58 31.93
C LEU A 480 8.90 9.69 33.13
N ASN A 481 8.09 8.66 32.93
CA ASN A 481 7.82 7.64 33.93
C ASN A 481 8.22 6.26 33.39
N VAL A 482 9.26 5.68 33.97
CA VAL A 482 9.74 4.32 33.70
C VAL A 482 9.78 3.50 34.98
N SER A 483 8.98 3.87 35.98
CA SER A 483 8.94 3.19 37.27
C SER A 483 8.61 1.70 37.12
N GLY A 484 9.12 0.83 37.98
CA GLY A 484 8.85 -0.61 37.92
C GLY A 484 9.43 -1.34 36.69
N CYS A 485 10.18 -0.67 35.81
CA CYS A 485 10.93 -1.33 34.74
C CYS A 485 12.17 -2.02 35.31
N GLN A 486 11.99 -3.16 35.98
CA GLN A 486 13.01 -3.80 36.82
C GLN A 486 14.26 -4.26 36.05
N ALA A 487 14.17 -4.50 34.74
CA ALA A 487 15.32 -4.81 33.89
C ALA A 487 16.09 -3.56 33.42
N LEU A 488 15.53 -2.36 33.58
CA LEU A 488 16.04 -1.13 32.98
C LEU A 488 17.36 -0.72 33.63
N SER A 489 18.45 -0.86 32.88
CA SER A 489 19.81 -0.54 33.32
C SER A 489 20.46 0.56 32.49
N THR A 490 19.86 0.91 31.36
CA THR A 490 20.33 1.99 30.49
C THR A 490 19.18 2.92 30.14
N LEU A 491 19.34 4.20 30.46
CA LEU A 491 18.38 5.23 30.12
C LEU A 491 19.13 6.45 29.56
N LYS A 492 18.78 6.86 28.35
CA LYS A 492 19.36 8.04 27.68
C LYS A 492 18.28 9.07 27.38
N TYR A 493 18.53 10.32 27.75
CA TYR A 493 17.64 11.47 27.54
C TYR A 493 18.44 12.78 27.43
N GLU A 494 19.70 12.70 27.00
CA GLU A 494 20.72 13.78 27.15
C GLU A 494 20.40 15.09 26.39
N MET A 495 19.30 15.13 25.61
CA MET A 495 18.81 16.32 24.88
C MET A 495 17.49 16.89 25.43
N SER A 496 16.99 16.38 26.55
CA SER A 496 15.69 16.74 27.13
C SER A 496 15.86 17.56 28.41
N ASP A 497 16.33 18.80 28.30
CA ASP A 497 16.45 19.74 29.44
C ASP A 497 15.09 20.20 30.00
N ALA A 498 14.01 19.94 29.26
CA ALA A 498 12.62 20.27 29.58
C ALA A 498 11.95 19.32 30.59
N ILE A 499 12.60 18.23 31.02
CA ILE A 499 11.99 17.25 31.94
C ILE A 499 11.69 17.93 33.29
N GLN A 500 10.42 17.94 33.67
CA GLN A 500 9.91 18.45 34.95
C GLN A 500 9.60 17.31 35.92
N TRP A 501 9.11 16.17 35.41
CA TRP A 501 8.77 15.00 36.22
C TRP A 501 9.55 13.78 35.74
N LEU A 502 10.42 13.25 36.59
CA LEU A 502 11.21 12.05 36.32
C LEU A 502 10.93 10.99 37.38
N ASP A 503 10.32 9.89 36.97
CA ASP A 503 10.14 8.69 37.80
C ASP A 503 10.91 7.51 37.21
N VAL A 504 11.97 7.11 37.90
CA VAL A 504 12.82 5.96 37.61
C VAL A 504 12.81 4.96 38.77
N SER A 505 11.79 5.01 39.63
CA SER A 505 11.71 4.13 40.80
C SER A 505 11.62 2.66 40.42
N GLU A 506 12.18 1.79 41.26
CA GLU A 506 12.18 0.33 41.06
C GLU A 506 12.81 -0.13 39.73
N THR A 507 13.83 0.60 39.27
CA THR A 507 14.67 0.25 38.10
C THR A 507 16.02 -0.34 38.53
N ASN A 508 16.90 -0.66 37.57
CA ASN A 508 18.24 -1.22 37.80
C ASN A 508 19.37 -0.33 37.23
N LEU A 509 19.21 1.00 37.32
CA LEU A 509 20.06 1.96 36.61
C LEU A 509 21.50 2.05 37.14
N GLN A 510 21.75 1.76 38.42
CA GLN A 510 23.04 1.93 39.13
C GLN A 510 23.61 3.36 39.19
N LYS A 511 23.39 4.18 38.16
CA LYS A 511 23.78 5.58 38.04
C LYS A 511 22.67 6.33 37.35
N LEU A 512 22.47 7.58 37.77
CA LEU A 512 21.52 8.48 37.14
C LEU A 512 22.21 9.83 36.90
N ASP A 513 22.03 10.38 35.71
CA ASP A 513 22.62 11.65 35.30
C ASP A 513 21.56 12.72 35.10
N VAL A 514 21.34 13.54 36.15
CA VAL A 514 20.38 14.64 36.11
C VAL A 514 21.07 16.01 36.00
N GLU A 515 22.36 16.05 35.60
CA GLU A 515 23.15 17.29 35.56
C GLU A 515 22.57 18.37 34.65
N TYR A 516 21.88 17.97 33.58
CA TYR A 516 21.34 18.86 32.55
C TYR A 516 19.85 19.20 32.74
N LEU A 517 19.18 18.62 33.73
CA LEU A 517 17.73 18.78 33.94
C LEU A 517 17.41 20.03 34.78
N SER A 518 17.61 21.23 34.21
CA SER A 518 17.39 22.49 34.93
C SER A 518 15.92 22.78 35.24
N GLU A 519 15.00 22.14 34.52
CA GLU A 519 13.54 22.29 34.69
C GLU A 519 12.93 21.30 35.69
N LEU A 520 13.74 20.42 36.29
CA LEU A 520 13.26 19.33 37.14
C LEU A 520 12.52 19.84 38.39
N LEU A 521 11.25 19.45 38.52
CA LEU A 521 10.38 19.74 39.65
C LEU A 521 10.28 18.55 40.61
N ASN A 522 10.21 17.33 40.07
CA ASN A 522 10.08 16.13 40.87
C ASN A 522 10.99 15.02 40.37
N LEU A 523 11.77 14.45 41.28
CA LEU A 523 12.61 13.29 41.05
C LEU A 523 12.19 12.13 41.97
N ASN A 524 11.68 11.06 41.39
CA ASN A 524 11.49 9.80 42.09
C ASN A 524 12.46 8.74 41.55
N ALA A 525 13.46 8.41 42.36
CA ALA A 525 14.45 7.37 42.10
C ALA A 525 14.48 6.34 43.25
N HIS A 526 13.35 6.13 43.93
CA HIS A 526 13.22 5.11 44.96
C HIS A 526 13.65 3.74 44.44
N ASN A 527 14.53 3.03 45.15
CA ASN A 527 14.90 1.65 44.83
C ASN A 527 15.42 1.43 43.39
N ALA A 528 16.08 2.43 42.79
CA ALA A 528 16.66 2.39 41.44
C ALA A 528 18.08 1.77 41.38
N LYS A 529 18.53 1.19 42.50
CA LYS A 529 19.87 0.60 42.70
C LYS A 529 21.03 1.58 42.55
N LEU A 530 20.79 2.87 42.77
CA LEU A 530 21.79 3.92 42.55
C LEU A 530 22.96 3.80 43.54
N THR A 531 24.17 3.86 42.99
CA THR A 531 25.44 3.99 43.72
C THR A 531 26.03 5.39 43.58
N ALA A 532 25.58 6.15 42.57
CA ALA A 532 25.99 7.52 42.32
C ALA A 532 24.87 8.28 41.60
N LEU A 533 24.83 9.59 41.85
CA LEU A 533 23.93 10.53 41.20
C LEU A 533 24.76 11.70 40.69
N LYS A 534 24.76 11.94 39.37
CA LYS A 534 25.36 13.16 38.82
C LYS A 534 24.32 14.27 38.90
N LEU A 535 24.74 15.37 39.50
CA LEU A 535 23.85 16.43 39.97
C LEU A 535 24.17 17.73 39.24
N PRO A 536 23.15 18.57 38.95
CA PRO A 536 23.37 19.91 38.43
C PRO A 536 24.06 20.76 39.49
N ARG A 537 24.67 21.88 39.06
CA ARG A 537 25.26 22.87 39.97
C ARG A 537 24.25 23.45 40.96
N SER A 538 22.98 23.52 40.57
CA SER A 538 21.88 23.93 41.43
C SER A 538 20.56 23.45 40.84
N PHE A 539 19.68 22.93 41.69
CA PHE A 539 18.31 22.60 41.35
C PHE A 539 17.37 23.78 41.65
N ALA A 540 17.28 24.78 40.77
CA ALA A 540 16.54 26.00 41.10
C ALA A 540 15.02 25.81 41.31
N LYS A 541 14.42 24.77 40.70
CA LYS A 541 12.96 24.57 40.62
C LYS A 541 12.44 23.33 41.36
N LEU A 542 13.34 22.53 41.92
CA LEU A 542 13.02 21.21 42.47
C LEU A 542 12.15 21.32 43.73
N ASP A 543 11.04 20.59 43.72
CA ASP A 543 10.05 20.57 44.79
C ASP A 543 10.16 19.33 45.68
N ALA A 544 10.35 18.16 45.06
CA ALA A 544 10.42 16.88 45.76
C ALA A 544 11.53 15.97 45.20
N VAL A 545 12.19 15.27 46.12
CA VAL A 545 13.23 14.28 45.82
C VAL A 545 13.00 13.03 46.64
N ASN A 546 12.90 11.90 45.96
CA ASN A 546 12.89 10.58 46.58
C ASN A 546 14.04 9.74 46.04
N VAL A 547 15.07 9.52 46.87
CA VAL A 547 16.21 8.65 46.55
C VAL A 547 16.33 7.50 47.55
N SER A 548 15.23 7.17 48.24
CA SER A 548 15.19 6.12 49.24
C SER A 548 15.51 4.72 48.70
N HIS A 549 15.96 3.82 49.57
CA HIS A 549 16.26 2.43 49.26
C HIS A 549 17.27 2.22 48.12
N ASN A 550 18.27 3.10 48.02
CA ASN A 550 19.40 2.96 47.10
C ASN A 550 20.68 2.55 47.86
N SER A 551 21.83 2.68 47.20
CA SER A 551 23.17 2.40 47.74
C SER A 551 24.03 3.67 47.78
N LEU A 552 23.41 4.82 48.07
CA LEU A 552 24.11 6.10 48.24
C LEU A 552 24.67 6.18 49.65
N ASP A 553 25.99 6.25 49.81
CA ASP A 553 26.63 6.43 51.11
C ASP A 553 26.44 7.86 51.67
N ALA A 554 26.92 8.11 52.89
CA ALA A 554 26.82 9.43 53.51
C ALA A 554 27.49 10.53 52.67
N CYS A 555 28.56 10.23 51.93
CA CYS A 555 29.25 11.21 51.09
C CYS A 555 28.41 11.61 49.86
N GLU A 556 27.81 10.64 49.17
CA GLU A 556 26.92 10.89 48.01
C GLU A 556 25.66 11.62 48.45
N LEU A 557 25.06 11.24 49.58
CA LEU A 557 23.94 11.96 50.18
C LEU A 557 24.31 13.41 50.53
N ASN A 558 25.48 13.63 51.14
CA ASN A 558 25.98 14.97 51.44
C ASN A 558 26.25 15.80 50.18
N LYS A 559 26.63 15.19 49.05
CA LYS A 559 26.74 15.90 47.75
C LYS A 559 25.37 16.37 47.28
N LEU A 560 24.35 15.51 47.33
CA LEU A 560 22.96 15.85 47.01
C LEU A 560 22.46 17.03 47.86
N TYR A 561 22.65 17.00 49.18
CA TYR A 561 22.17 18.08 50.05
C TYR A 561 22.77 19.45 49.68
N ARG A 562 24.03 19.47 49.24
CA ARG A 562 24.72 20.69 48.82
C ARG A 562 24.18 21.26 47.50
N THR A 563 23.61 20.45 46.61
CA THR A 563 23.04 20.91 45.33
C THR A 563 21.57 21.32 45.40
N LEU A 564 20.86 20.96 46.49
CA LEU A 564 19.47 21.38 46.72
C LEU A 564 19.34 22.92 46.76
N PRO A 565 18.22 23.49 46.30
CA PRO A 565 17.94 24.92 46.44
C PRO A 565 17.60 25.27 47.89
N THR A 566 17.81 26.53 48.25
CA THR A 566 17.22 27.09 49.47
C THR A 566 15.75 27.43 49.21
N VAL A 567 14.84 26.87 50.01
CA VAL A 567 13.39 27.05 49.91
C VAL A 567 12.85 27.81 51.11
N LYS A 568 11.88 28.71 50.89
CA LYS A 568 11.31 29.58 51.94
C LYS A 568 10.20 28.91 52.76
N HIS A 569 9.64 27.79 52.28
CA HIS A 569 8.48 27.13 52.86
C HIS A 569 8.75 25.63 53.02
N SER A 570 8.43 25.04 54.18
CA SER A 570 8.83 23.69 54.59
C SER A 570 8.00 22.55 53.95
N THR A 571 7.45 22.76 52.76
CA THR A 571 6.63 21.75 52.04
C THR A 571 7.48 20.81 51.19
N ASN A 572 8.69 21.24 50.81
CA ASN A 572 9.65 20.46 50.04
C ASN A 572 10.09 19.20 50.80
N ARG A 573 10.05 18.05 50.13
CA ARG A 573 10.31 16.74 50.75
C ARG A 573 11.56 16.10 50.16
N LEU A 574 12.45 15.68 51.04
CA LEU A 574 13.61 14.85 50.73
C LEU A 574 13.45 13.50 51.43
N VAL A 575 13.23 12.45 50.65
CA VAL A 575 13.05 11.06 51.14
C VAL A 575 14.32 10.27 50.84
N ILE A 576 15.05 9.91 51.89
CA ILE A 576 16.40 9.32 51.84
C ILE A 576 16.52 8.01 52.62
N ASN A 577 15.48 7.58 53.34
CA ASN A 577 15.52 6.35 54.13
C ASN A 577 15.96 5.12 53.32
N GLY A 578 16.58 4.14 53.99
CA GLY A 578 17.00 2.89 53.37
C GLY A 578 18.27 2.97 52.51
N ASN A 579 18.96 4.12 52.47
CA ASN A 579 20.33 4.21 51.98
C ASN A 579 21.34 3.82 53.08
N PRO A 580 22.53 3.28 52.72
CA PRO A 580 23.60 3.05 53.69
C PRO A 580 24.01 4.38 54.34
N GLU A 581 24.38 4.33 55.62
CA GLU A 581 24.92 5.49 56.34
C GLU A 581 23.98 6.72 56.44
N THR A 582 22.68 6.57 56.15
CA THR A 582 21.70 7.68 56.21
C THR A 582 21.68 8.38 57.57
N THR A 583 21.73 7.64 58.69
CA THR A 583 21.69 8.20 60.05
C THR A 583 22.98 8.92 60.45
N ILE A 584 24.05 8.79 59.68
CA ILE A 584 25.33 9.46 59.90
C ILE A 584 25.63 10.49 58.79
N SER A 585 24.76 10.67 57.80
CA SER A 585 24.89 11.75 56.81
C SER A 585 24.60 13.12 57.46
N TYR A 586 25.02 14.22 56.84
CA TYR A 586 24.89 15.56 57.41
C TYR A 586 23.61 16.26 56.90
N THR A 587 22.44 15.74 57.31
CA THR A 587 21.12 16.22 56.83
C THR A 587 20.83 17.68 57.18
N LYS A 588 21.56 18.25 58.16
CA LYS A 588 21.51 19.68 58.49
C LYS A 588 21.74 20.60 57.27
N ILE A 589 22.55 20.16 56.30
CA ILE A 589 22.76 20.89 55.03
C ILE A 589 21.43 21.11 54.29
N ALA A 590 20.56 20.11 54.27
CA ALA A 590 19.26 20.17 53.59
C ALA A 590 18.21 20.91 54.44
N THR A 591 18.17 20.66 55.76
CA THR A 591 17.19 21.31 56.64
C THR A 591 17.45 22.80 56.84
N ASP A 592 18.71 23.24 56.88
CA ASP A 592 19.08 24.67 56.89
C ASP A 592 18.66 25.37 55.59
N LYS A 593 18.52 24.61 54.49
CA LYS A 593 17.95 25.08 53.22
C LYS A 593 16.42 25.02 53.17
N GLY A 594 15.75 24.61 54.24
CA GLY A 594 14.28 24.55 54.33
C GLY A 594 13.63 23.23 53.89
N TRP A 595 14.41 22.20 53.57
CA TRP A 595 13.88 20.89 53.17
C TRP A 595 13.44 20.04 54.35
N LYS A 596 12.32 19.33 54.22
CA LYS A 596 11.87 18.32 55.18
C LYS A 596 12.46 16.96 54.83
N VAL A 597 13.29 16.42 55.72
CA VAL A 597 13.87 15.08 55.61
C VAL A 597 13.02 14.05 56.34
N ASP A 598 13.00 12.81 55.85
CA ASP A 598 12.30 11.68 56.47
C ASP A 598 13.14 10.94 57.53
N VAL A 599 14.46 11.03 57.44
CA VAL A 599 15.43 10.50 58.42
C VAL A 599 16.44 11.59 58.75
N GLU A 600 16.73 11.79 60.03
CA GLU A 600 17.78 12.70 60.50
C GLU A 600 19.13 11.98 60.55
N GLY A 601 20.17 12.67 60.09
CA GLY A 601 21.55 12.22 60.19
C GLY A 601 22.39 13.20 61.01
N ASP A 602 23.29 12.67 61.84
CA ASP A 602 24.09 13.47 62.78
C ASP A 602 25.35 14.12 62.16
N GLY A 603 25.67 13.77 60.91
CA GLY A 603 26.84 14.27 60.19
C GLY A 603 28.19 13.68 60.63
N THR A 604 28.20 12.57 61.38
CA THR A 604 29.43 11.87 61.80
C THR A 604 30.03 10.99 60.70
N GLY A 605 29.25 10.64 59.68
CA GLY A 605 29.64 9.85 58.52
C GLY A 605 30.12 10.71 57.36
N CYS A 606 30.94 10.11 56.48
CA CYS A 606 31.82 10.79 55.54
C CYS A 606 32.88 11.61 56.31
N GLU A 607 34.17 11.31 56.16
CA GLU A 607 35.24 12.13 56.77
C GLU A 607 35.05 13.60 56.34
N ASN A 608 34.53 14.42 57.24
CA ASN A 608 34.38 15.84 57.00
C ASN A 608 35.78 16.44 56.81
N PRO A 609 36.11 17.08 55.67
CA PRO A 609 36.95 18.25 55.78
C PRO A 609 36.09 19.28 56.52
N THR A 610 36.30 19.34 57.82
CA THR A 610 35.98 20.47 58.70
C THR A 610 35.66 21.74 57.92
N SER A 611 34.43 22.24 58.10
CA SER A 611 34.03 23.62 57.81
C SER A 611 34.58 24.19 56.50
N ILE A 612 33.92 23.92 55.37
CA ILE A 612 33.71 25.03 54.45
C ILE A 612 32.54 25.79 55.04
N GLU A 613 32.86 26.73 55.94
CA GLU A 613 32.09 27.97 55.96
C GLU A 613 31.89 28.33 54.49
N ALA A 614 30.65 28.54 54.09
CA ALA A 614 30.38 29.43 52.99
C ALA A 614 30.94 30.81 53.37
N THR A 615 32.27 30.96 53.32
CA THR A 615 32.81 32.17 52.75
C THR A 615 32.39 32.08 51.31
N GLU A 616 31.27 32.74 51.00
CA GLU A 616 31.33 33.64 49.86
C GLU A 616 32.76 34.21 49.84
N ALA A 617 33.58 33.82 48.87
CA ALA A 617 34.68 34.66 48.46
C ALA A 617 34.04 35.88 47.75
N ALA A 618 33.22 36.63 48.48
CA ALA A 618 32.94 38.02 48.22
C ALA A 618 34.28 38.73 48.46
N GLY A 619 35.11 38.77 47.42
CA GLY A 619 36.37 39.49 47.50
C GLY A 619 37.43 39.13 46.48
N ILE A 620 37.66 37.84 46.18
CA ILE A 620 38.82 37.45 45.34
C ILE A 620 38.61 37.93 43.91
N SER A 621 39.39 38.93 43.49
CA SER A 621 39.42 39.41 42.10
C SER A 621 40.56 38.75 41.34
N ILE A 622 40.28 38.38 40.10
CA ILE A 622 41.26 37.85 39.16
C ILE A 622 41.24 38.76 37.95
N ASP A 623 42.36 39.44 37.73
CA ASP A 623 42.50 40.42 36.67
C ASP A 623 43.58 39.94 35.70
N TYR A 624 43.16 39.57 34.49
CA TYR A 624 44.08 39.29 33.38
C TYR A 624 44.39 40.59 32.64
N ASN A 625 45.67 40.95 32.61
CA ASN A 625 46.16 42.07 31.82
C ASN A 625 46.72 41.54 30.49
N ALA A 626 45.95 41.71 29.41
CA ALA A 626 46.31 41.25 28.08
C ALA A 626 47.60 41.87 27.53
N ALA A 627 47.89 43.14 27.87
CA ALA A 627 49.07 43.85 27.37
C ALA A 627 50.38 43.32 27.99
N THR A 628 50.33 42.80 29.21
CA THR A 628 51.50 42.29 29.95
C THR A 628 51.47 40.77 30.14
N ARG A 629 50.47 40.07 29.58
CA ARG A 629 50.17 38.64 29.74
C ARG A 629 50.33 38.15 31.18
N LYS A 630 49.77 38.91 32.13
CA LYS A 630 49.84 38.59 33.57
C LYS A 630 48.44 38.42 34.14
N VAL A 631 48.26 37.37 34.93
CA VAL A 631 47.06 37.20 35.75
C VAL A 631 47.38 37.58 37.20
N THR A 632 46.61 38.49 37.76
CA THR A 632 46.78 38.97 39.14
C THR A 632 45.60 38.53 39.99
N VAL A 633 45.89 37.82 41.08
CA VAL A 633 44.95 37.50 42.15
C VAL A 633 45.05 38.58 43.21
N ARG A 634 43.92 39.14 43.64
CA ARG A 634 43.84 40.09 44.76
C ARG A 634 42.82 39.63 45.79
N ARG A 635 42.96 40.13 47.02
CA ARG A 635 42.01 39.90 48.13
C ARG A 635 41.86 38.41 48.52
N ALA A 636 42.91 37.61 48.30
CA ALA A 636 43.01 36.26 48.84
C ALA A 636 43.60 36.28 50.26
N LYS A 637 43.59 35.16 51.00
CA LYS A 637 44.30 35.07 52.29
C LYS A 637 45.82 35.26 52.08
N ALA A 638 46.53 35.78 53.07
CA ALA A 638 48.00 35.88 53.02
C ALA A 638 48.63 34.47 52.90
N ASN A 639 49.68 34.34 52.09
CA ASN A 639 50.39 33.07 51.83
C ASN A 639 49.50 31.93 51.25
N ALA A 640 48.34 32.27 50.68
CA ALA A 640 47.42 31.35 50.03
C ALA A 640 48.07 30.70 48.80
N LYS A 641 47.81 29.41 48.61
CA LYS A 641 48.30 28.68 47.44
C LYS A 641 47.44 29.02 46.22
N VAL A 642 48.09 29.42 45.15
CA VAL A 642 47.49 29.71 43.84
C VAL A 642 48.03 28.71 42.83
N LEU A 643 47.14 27.99 42.16
CA LEU A 643 47.49 26.99 41.16
C LEU A 643 46.82 27.33 39.83
N LEU A 644 47.57 27.28 38.74
CA LEU A 644 47.06 27.48 37.38
C LEU A 644 47.02 26.14 36.65
N TYR A 645 45.89 25.84 36.03
CA TYR A 645 45.66 24.61 35.26
C TYR A 645 45.12 24.92 33.87
N ALA A 646 45.50 24.08 32.90
CA ALA A 646 44.77 23.95 31.64
C ALA A 646 43.41 23.26 31.89
N THR A 647 42.45 23.43 30.97
CA THR A 647 41.11 22.81 31.08
C THR A 647 41.13 21.27 31.08
N ASN A 648 42.22 20.66 30.59
CA ASN A 648 42.44 19.20 30.67
C ASN A 648 43.02 18.73 32.01
N GLY A 649 43.18 19.63 32.99
CA GLY A 649 43.69 19.30 34.34
C GLY A 649 45.22 19.35 34.48
N THR A 650 45.97 19.71 33.44
CA THR A 650 47.44 19.84 33.52
C THR A 650 47.84 21.09 34.33
N LYS A 651 48.69 20.94 35.35
CA LYS A 651 49.21 22.07 36.14
C LYS A 651 50.24 22.86 35.32
N ILE A 652 50.01 24.15 35.15
CA ILE A 652 50.84 25.06 34.35
C ILE A 652 51.81 25.84 35.24
N ALA A 653 51.31 26.38 36.35
CA ALA A 653 52.10 27.19 37.27
C ALA A 653 51.55 27.09 38.69
N ASP A 654 52.39 27.38 39.67
CA ASP A 654 51.99 27.60 41.05
C ASP A 654 52.66 28.82 41.65
N ALA A 655 51.96 29.45 42.58
CA ALA A 655 52.43 30.64 43.26
C ALA A 655 51.77 30.75 44.65
N ARG A 656 52.22 31.74 45.43
CA ARG A 656 51.64 32.07 46.73
C ARG A 656 51.40 33.56 46.84
N THR A 657 50.30 33.93 47.47
CA THR A 657 49.99 35.34 47.73
C THR A 657 50.93 35.92 48.78
N ASN A 658 51.25 37.20 48.65
CA ASN A 658 52.03 37.94 49.63
C ASN A 658 51.22 38.20 50.92
N ALA A 659 51.82 38.93 51.88
CA ALA A 659 51.17 39.30 53.14
C ALA A 659 49.87 40.10 52.96
N GLU A 660 49.68 40.75 51.81
CA GLU A 660 48.50 41.54 51.45
C GLU A 660 47.46 40.73 50.65
N GLY A 661 47.67 39.42 50.48
CA GLY A 661 46.71 38.58 49.78
C GLY A 661 46.73 38.72 48.26
N THR A 662 47.84 39.19 47.69
CA THR A 662 48.01 39.43 46.25
C THR A 662 49.10 38.55 45.65
N CYS A 663 48.90 38.05 44.43
CA CYS A 663 49.89 37.31 43.65
C CYS A 663 49.74 37.60 42.16
N THR A 664 50.85 37.65 41.42
CA THR A 664 50.82 37.76 39.95
C THR A 664 51.58 36.60 39.31
N ILE A 665 50.98 35.98 38.31
CA ILE A 665 51.59 34.91 37.51
C ILE A 665 51.77 35.44 36.08
N ALA A 666 53.01 35.34 35.56
CA ALA A 666 53.32 35.66 34.17
C ALA A 666 52.94 34.48 33.26
N LEU A 667 52.31 34.79 32.12
CA LEU A 667 51.75 33.84 31.16
C LEU A 667 52.45 33.94 29.79
N ASP A 668 53.73 34.31 29.81
CA ASP A 668 54.52 34.59 28.60
C ASP A 668 54.63 33.37 27.68
N ASN A 669 54.67 32.16 28.27
CA ASN A 669 54.78 30.88 27.56
C ASN A 669 53.47 30.05 27.56
N VAL A 670 52.34 30.68 27.89
CA VAL A 670 51.03 30.01 27.96
C VAL A 670 50.24 30.36 26.70
N ALA A 671 49.72 29.35 26.00
CA ALA A 671 48.94 29.55 24.77
C ALA A 671 47.63 30.32 25.03
N ASN A 672 47.06 30.93 24.00
CA ASN A 672 45.73 31.53 24.13
C ASN A 672 44.67 30.46 24.37
N GLY A 673 43.74 30.69 25.29
CA GLY A 673 42.75 29.69 25.69
C GLY A 673 42.12 29.94 27.05
N CYS A 674 41.23 29.04 27.46
CA CYS A 674 40.61 29.04 28.79
C CYS A 674 41.51 28.34 29.80
N TYR A 675 41.65 28.93 30.98
CA TYR A 675 42.45 28.39 32.07
C TYR A 675 41.68 28.43 33.38
N ILE A 676 42.03 27.53 34.28
CA ILE A 676 41.43 27.41 35.61
C ILE A 676 42.48 27.84 36.63
N LEU A 677 42.15 28.86 37.42
CA LEU A 677 42.92 29.27 38.57
C LEU A 677 42.26 28.74 39.84
N VAL A 678 43.03 28.03 40.66
CA VAL A 678 42.58 27.50 41.95
C VAL A 678 43.26 28.28 43.06
N VAL A 679 42.47 29.03 43.83
CA VAL A 679 42.95 29.84 44.96
C VAL A 679 42.30 29.30 46.24
N ASN A 680 43.10 28.70 47.13
CA ASN A 680 42.60 28.05 48.35
C ASN A 680 41.40 27.10 48.11
N GLY A 681 41.45 26.31 47.04
CA GLY A 681 40.39 25.34 46.69
C GLY A 681 39.20 25.93 45.92
N VAL A 682 39.16 27.25 45.68
CA VAL A 682 38.14 27.90 44.85
C VAL A 682 38.62 28.02 43.41
N ASN A 683 37.85 27.48 42.47
CA ASN A 683 38.15 27.52 41.05
C ASN A 683 37.56 28.79 40.40
N ARG A 684 38.35 29.45 39.56
CA ARG A 684 37.93 30.56 38.71
C ARG A 684 38.48 30.37 37.31
N SER A 685 37.62 30.51 36.31
CA SER A 685 38.05 30.47 34.91
C SER A 685 38.35 31.87 34.39
N PHE A 686 39.37 31.98 33.54
CA PHE A 686 39.65 33.19 32.78
C PHE A 686 40.21 32.83 31.40
N VAL A 687 40.14 33.78 30.47
CA VAL A 687 40.59 33.60 29.09
C VAL A 687 41.88 34.37 28.87
N VAL A 688 42.93 33.68 28.46
CA VAL A 688 44.16 34.28 27.95
C VAL A 688 43.93 34.59 26.48
N LYS A 689 43.89 35.88 26.17
CA LYS A 689 43.79 36.42 24.80
C LYS A 689 45.15 36.92 24.33
#